data_AF-L0N911-F1
#
_entry.id   AF-L0N911-F1
#
_cell.length_a   1.000
_cell.length_b   1.000
_cell.length_c   1.000
_cell.angle_alpha   90.00
_cell.angle_beta   90.00
_cell.angle_gamma   90.00
#
_symmetry.space_group_name_H-M   'P 1'
#
loop_
_entity.id
_entity.type
_entity.pdbx_description
1 polymer ?
#
loop_
_entity_poly.entity_id
_entity_poly.type
_entity_poly.pdbx_seq_one_letter_code
_entity_poly.pdbx_strand_id
1 'polypeptide(L)'
;MSNAGCSSVLPAPCRQAGHRALLPLPAAPQFVARFRSNRRVRLTPASAVVHASRIPPSEARRVRSLAGSRHRPPPLHRIRSGTPCCAYVEKMLVAETASLLDVHRKDREARIRKQLHKVELPPSPYDTAWVAMVPLRGSPRTPCFPQCVEWILQNQHENGSWDNNDLGSSANKNVLLSTLACVLALEKWNLGQEHIRRGLHFIGRHFSLVMDEEIAAPTGFNMIFPGMLSLAVGAGLQFPVRQTDIDWILQQWEMELKRQAGEKSYGREAYMAYVSEGLGNLLDWNEVMKFQRKNGSLFNSPSTTAAALVHNYDDKALDYLNMVVSKFGGAVPTVYPLNMHWKLSMVDSLEKIGISRHFSSEIEGILDMAYSFWLQRDEEIMMDVATCAMAFRLLRMNGYDVSSDELSHLAEASNFHNSLQGYLNDTKSVLELYKASKVSVAEHELILDNIGNWSGSLLSEKLCSEGVQGLPNLEVEYAVKLPFYTTLERLDHKRNIEHFDARGSHILKTECLPYGINQELLALAVDDFTFSQSIYQDELLHLDRWVKENRLDQLQFARQKLTYCYLSAAATIFPPELSDARISWAKNGVLTTVVDDFFDVGGSKEELENLIALVEKWDEHHKDDFCSEQVRIVFCALYTTVNQLGSIASAVQNRDVKNHLIEIWLLLLRSMMTEAEWQRSQYVPTMEEYMTNGVVSFALGPIVLPTSYCVGEKLLGSAVKNQEYSELFRLMSTCGRLLDDSQGFEREGSEGKLNSVSLLVLHSGGSMSIEAAKNAIEKSIVASRRDLLRLVLKEGTVVPRACKELFWKMCKILHLFYFRTDGFSSPKEMASAVYAVINEPLRLSS
;
A
#
# COMPACT_ATOMS: atom_id res chain seq x y z
N MET A 1 49.17 -38.69 -12.30
CA MET A 1 50.15 -39.11 -11.27
C MET A 1 50.29 -37.96 -10.27
N SER A 2 50.39 -38.27 -8.98
CA SER A 2 51.00 -37.45 -7.90
C SER A 2 50.57 -35.98 -7.66
N ASN A 3 50.00 -35.72 -6.46
CA ASN A 3 50.36 -34.73 -5.40
C ASN A 3 51.05 -33.39 -5.79
N ALA A 4 50.88 -32.23 -5.13
CA ALA A 4 49.99 -31.69 -4.05
C ALA A 4 50.33 -30.16 -3.90
N GLY A 5 49.68 -29.28 -3.09
CA GLY A 5 48.57 -29.41 -2.12
C GLY A 5 48.24 -28.08 -1.39
N CYS A 6 47.70 -28.18 -0.17
CA CYS A 6 47.20 -27.15 0.76
C CYS A 6 47.94 -25.80 0.89
N SER A 7 47.20 -24.68 0.96
CA SER A 7 46.94 -23.90 2.21
C SER A 7 46.29 -22.53 1.92
N SER A 8 45.26 -22.13 2.68
CA SER A 8 44.67 -20.79 2.69
C SER A 8 44.74 -20.15 4.08
N VAL A 9 45.10 -18.87 4.16
CA VAL A 9 45.35 -18.16 5.43
C VAL A 9 44.24 -17.14 5.70
N LEU A 10 43.63 -17.24 6.88
CA LEU A 10 42.66 -16.28 7.40
C LEU A 10 43.35 -15.11 8.14
N PRO A 11 42.89 -13.86 7.98
CA PRO A 11 43.07 -12.81 8.97
C PRO A 11 41.94 -12.86 10.01
N ALA A 12 42.25 -12.71 11.30
CA ALA A 12 41.28 -12.67 12.38
C ALA A 12 40.69 -11.25 12.59
N PRO A 13 39.46 -11.10 13.12
CA PRO A 13 38.85 -9.79 13.36
C PRO A 13 39.47 -9.06 14.56
N CYS A 14 39.78 -7.77 14.39
CA CYS A 14 40.26 -6.93 15.48
C CYS A 14 39.13 -6.57 16.47
N ARG A 15 39.34 -6.87 17.75
CA ARG A 15 38.56 -6.27 18.85
C ARG A 15 39.08 -4.86 19.13
N GLN A 16 38.20 -3.85 19.07
CA GLN A 16 38.33 -2.65 19.89
C GLN A 16 36.97 -2.29 20.49
N ALA A 17 36.93 -2.11 21.80
CA ALA A 17 35.80 -1.53 22.51
C ALA A 17 36.11 -0.05 22.79
N GLY A 18 35.14 0.84 22.57
CA GLY A 18 35.28 2.26 22.83
C GLY A 18 33.93 2.96 22.74
N HIS A 19 33.48 3.56 23.85
CA HIS A 19 32.18 4.22 23.90
C HIS A 19 32.08 5.40 22.93
N ARG A 20 30.92 5.57 22.28
CA ARG A 20 30.44 6.88 21.85
C ARG A 20 28.92 7.01 22.04
N ALA A 21 28.52 8.22 22.39
CA ALA A 21 27.25 8.58 23.00
C ALA A 21 25.98 8.13 22.25
N LEU A 22 24.96 7.77 23.04
CA LEU A 22 23.57 7.78 22.61
C LEU A 22 23.15 9.21 22.24
N LEU A 23 22.60 9.40 21.03
CA LEU A 23 21.83 10.59 20.69
C LEU A 23 20.35 10.34 21.03
N PRO A 24 19.71 11.13 21.92
CA PRO A 24 18.31 10.96 22.24
C PRO A 24 17.41 11.50 21.12
N LEU A 25 16.31 10.79 20.85
CA LEU A 25 15.19 11.33 20.07
C LEU A 25 14.57 12.55 20.77
N PRO A 26 14.00 13.52 20.02
CA PRO A 26 13.47 14.75 20.60
C PRO A 26 12.32 14.46 21.56
N ALA A 27 12.42 14.99 22.78
CA ALA A 27 11.43 14.77 23.83
C ALA A 27 10.10 15.47 23.51
N ALA A 28 8.99 14.73 23.61
CA ALA A 28 7.66 15.32 23.58
C ALA A 28 7.48 16.27 24.81
N PRO A 29 6.96 17.50 24.62
CA PRO A 29 6.88 18.48 25.70
C PRO A 29 5.83 18.07 26.75
N GLN A 30 6.28 17.80 27.98
CA GLN A 30 5.40 17.54 29.11
C GLN A 30 4.66 18.82 29.51
N PHE A 31 3.35 18.89 29.27
CA PHE A 31 2.48 19.93 29.86
C PHE A 31 1.55 19.36 30.92
N VAL A 32 1.89 19.64 32.18
CA VAL A 32 1.08 19.29 33.36
C VAL A 32 -0.15 20.19 33.42
N ALA A 33 -1.33 19.59 33.60
CA ALA A 33 -2.59 20.31 33.67
C ALA A 33 -2.68 21.28 34.87
N ARG A 34 -3.24 22.47 34.65
CA ARG A 34 -3.77 23.33 35.70
C ARG A 34 -5.16 23.86 35.34
N PHE A 35 -6.17 23.35 36.03
CA PHE A 35 -7.50 23.95 36.07
C PHE A 35 -7.44 25.41 36.55
N ARG A 36 -8.18 26.30 35.89
CA ARG A 36 -8.81 27.46 36.55
C ARG A 36 -10.06 27.90 35.79
N SER A 37 -11.00 28.48 36.52
CA SER A 37 -12.38 28.71 36.09
C SER A 37 -12.64 30.14 35.60
N ASN A 38 -13.83 30.31 35.03
CA ASN A 38 -14.51 31.59 34.74
C ASN A 38 -13.93 32.49 33.64
N ARG A 39 -14.72 32.66 32.57
CA ARG A 39 -15.55 33.87 32.43
C ARG A 39 -16.78 33.62 31.57
N ARG A 40 -17.90 34.27 31.92
CA ARG A 40 -19.09 34.40 31.08
C ARG A 40 -18.88 35.56 30.12
N VAL A 41 -19.33 35.42 28.87
CA VAL A 41 -19.78 36.55 28.05
C VAL A 41 -21.15 36.20 27.48
N ARG A 42 -22.13 37.10 27.62
CA ARG A 42 -23.40 37.05 26.90
C ARG A 42 -23.26 37.91 25.65
N LEU A 43 -23.83 37.45 24.53
CA LEU A 43 -24.55 38.33 23.61
C LEU A 43 -25.88 37.67 23.25
N THR A 44 -26.92 38.49 23.07
CA THR A 44 -28.31 38.08 22.83
C THR A 44 -28.76 38.50 21.43
N PRO A 45 -29.80 37.87 20.85
CA PRO A 45 -30.06 37.91 19.41
C PRO A 45 -30.79 39.19 18.93
N ALA A 46 -30.75 39.41 17.61
CA ALA A 46 -31.62 40.33 16.88
C ALA A 46 -32.72 39.57 16.11
N SER A 47 -33.79 40.27 15.69
CA SER A 47 -35.10 39.65 15.39
C SER A 47 -35.79 40.09 14.10
N ALA A 48 -36.38 39.12 13.40
CA ALA A 48 -37.43 39.21 12.36
C ALA A 48 -37.96 37.77 12.15
N VAL A 49 -39.25 37.36 12.19
CA VAL A 49 -40.56 38.02 11.99
C VAL A 49 -40.68 38.53 10.54
N VAL A 50 -41.52 37.95 9.68
CA VAL A 50 -42.98 38.22 9.62
C VAL A 50 -43.78 37.09 8.90
N HIS A 51 -44.96 36.81 9.46
CA HIS A 51 -46.17 36.14 8.90
C HIS A 51 -46.17 34.69 8.38
N ALA A 52 -47.39 34.14 8.42
CA ALA A 52 -47.80 32.80 8.03
C ALA A 52 -49.22 32.85 7.42
N SER A 53 -49.60 31.80 6.70
CA SER A 53 -50.97 31.46 6.33
C SER A 53 -51.14 29.96 6.62
N ARG A 54 -51.98 29.52 7.58
CA ARG A 54 -53.45 29.39 7.48
C ARG A 54 -53.85 28.59 6.22
N ILE A 55 -54.67 27.53 6.19
CA ILE A 55 -55.59 26.76 7.08
C ILE A 55 -56.62 26.11 6.09
N PRO A 56 -57.36 24.99 6.33
CA PRO A 56 -57.26 23.93 7.33
C PRO A 56 -57.59 22.50 6.70
N PRO A 57 -58.44 21.55 7.21
CA PRO A 57 -58.20 20.11 6.98
C PRO A 57 -59.44 19.24 6.57
N SER A 58 -59.28 17.91 6.64
CA SER A 58 -60.34 16.91 6.87
C SER A 58 -59.71 15.76 7.71
N GLU A 59 -60.34 15.13 8.71
CA GLU A 59 -61.60 14.36 8.75
C GLU A 59 -61.61 13.16 7.78
N ALA A 60 -61.79 11.89 8.21
CA ALA A 60 -62.09 11.32 9.54
C ALA A 60 -61.51 9.86 9.64
N ARG A 61 -61.89 8.89 10.49
CA ARG A 61 -63.07 8.70 11.37
C ARG A 61 -62.74 7.84 12.62
N ARG A 62 -63.31 6.63 12.79
CA ARG A 62 -63.09 5.65 13.91
C ARG A 62 -63.61 4.25 13.51
N VAL A 63 -63.11 3.18 14.16
CA VAL A 63 -63.82 1.89 14.38
C VAL A 63 -63.53 1.36 15.80
N ARG A 64 -64.41 0.51 16.37
CA ARG A 64 -64.35 -0.16 17.69
C ARG A 64 -64.93 -1.58 17.59
N SER A 65 -64.58 -2.56 18.45
CA SER A 65 -63.47 -2.64 19.42
C SER A 65 -62.92 -4.09 19.55
N LEU A 66 -63.08 -4.96 20.57
CA LEU A 66 -63.79 -4.97 21.87
C LEU A 66 -62.81 -5.44 22.99
N ALA A 67 -63.05 -6.55 23.70
CA ALA A 67 -62.14 -7.14 24.71
C ALA A 67 -62.49 -8.62 25.00
N GLY A 68 -61.54 -9.41 25.55
CA GLY A 68 -61.80 -10.78 25.98
C GLY A 68 -60.70 -11.48 26.79
N SER A 69 -61.00 -11.77 28.07
CA SER A 69 -60.34 -12.75 28.96
C SER A 69 -58.88 -12.50 29.43
N ARG A 70 -58.40 -13.36 30.35
CA ARG A 70 -57.21 -13.23 31.20
C ARG A 70 -56.44 -14.55 31.32
N HIS A 71 -55.11 -14.48 31.43
CA HIS A 71 -54.30 -15.22 32.43
C HIS A 71 -52.93 -14.52 32.61
N ARG A 72 -52.26 -14.72 33.75
CA ARG A 72 -50.93 -14.16 34.09
C ARG A 72 -49.95 -15.28 34.45
N PRO A 73 -48.75 -15.30 33.86
CA PRO A 73 -47.53 -15.84 34.48
C PRO A 73 -46.84 -14.80 35.40
N PRO A 74 -45.84 -15.20 36.21
CA PRO A 74 -45.02 -14.28 37.02
C PRO A 74 -44.04 -13.44 36.16
N PRO A 75 -43.43 -12.37 36.71
CA PRO A 75 -42.64 -11.42 35.93
C PRO A 75 -41.24 -11.94 35.58
N LEU A 76 -41.00 -12.18 34.28
CA LEU A 76 -39.64 -12.22 33.74
C LEU A 76 -39.00 -10.82 33.81
N HIS A 77 -37.80 -10.73 34.39
CA HIS A 77 -37.00 -9.50 34.29
C HIS A 77 -36.64 -9.24 32.83
N ARG A 78 -37.12 -8.11 32.30
CA ARG A 78 -36.96 -7.74 30.89
C ARG A 78 -35.53 -7.26 30.65
N ILE A 79 -34.63 -8.19 30.34
CA ILE A 79 -33.36 -7.85 29.68
C ILE A 79 -33.72 -7.04 28.42
N ARG A 80 -33.15 -5.85 28.28
CA ARG A 80 -33.29 -5.07 27.05
C ARG A 80 -32.47 -5.76 25.96
N SER A 81 -33.15 -6.42 25.03
CA SER A 81 -32.55 -6.82 23.76
C SER A 81 -31.96 -5.57 23.10
N GLY A 82 -30.63 -5.52 22.95
CA GLY A 82 -29.95 -4.38 22.33
C GLY A 82 -30.39 -4.21 20.88
N THR A 83 -30.58 -2.96 20.46
CA THR A 83 -30.78 -2.62 19.04
C THR A 83 -29.54 -3.05 18.24
N PRO A 84 -29.67 -3.62 17.02
CA PRO A 84 -28.52 -3.88 16.14
C PRO A 84 -27.67 -2.64 15.90
N CYS A 85 -26.35 -2.80 15.77
CA CYS A 85 -25.40 -1.68 15.74
C CYS A 85 -25.58 -0.80 14.49
N CYS A 86 -25.94 -1.40 13.35
CA CYS A 86 -26.33 -0.70 12.13
C CYS A 86 -27.40 0.41 12.37
N ALA A 87 -28.44 0.11 13.16
CA ALA A 87 -29.51 1.05 13.51
C ALA A 87 -29.13 2.12 14.56
N TYR A 88 -27.84 2.19 14.93
CA TYR A 88 -27.19 3.24 15.70
C TYR A 88 -26.45 4.20 14.75
N VAL A 89 -25.71 3.66 13.76
CA VAL A 89 -24.99 4.43 12.73
C VAL A 89 -25.96 5.18 11.80
N GLU A 90 -27.03 4.52 11.33
CA GLU A 90 -28.08 5.16 10.50
C GLU A 90 -28.73 6.39 11.15
N LYS A 91 -28.65 6.55 12.47
CA LYS A 91 -29.36 7.62 13.21
C LYS A 91 -28.57 8.91 13.42
N MET A 92 -27.30 8.97 13.01
CA MET A 92 -26.48 10.17 13.18
C MET A 92 -26.29 11.01 11.90
N LEU A 93 -26.77 10.54 10.75
CA LEU A 93 -26.71 11.29 9.49
C LEU A 93 -27.96 12.18 9.31
N VAL A 94 -27.75 13.49 9.41
CA VAL A 94 -28.80 14.51 9.22
C VAL A 94 -29.09 14.71 7.72
N ALA A 95 -30.36 14.59 7.35
CA ALA A 95 -30.78 14.23 5.99
C ALA A 95 -30.63 15.29 4.87
N GLU A 96 -30.22 16.52 5.17
CA GLU A 96 -30.15 17.62 4.18
C GLU A 96 -28.72 17.98 3.75
N THR A 97 -27.73 17.96 4.65
CA THR A 97 -26.31 18.20 4.28
C THR A 97 -25.64 16.97 3.66
N ALA A 98 -26.13 15.77 3.97
CA ALA A 98 -25.58 14.52 3.43
C ALA A 98 -25.76 14.37 1.91
N SER A 99 -26.84 14.90 1.33
CA SER A 99 -27.17 14.70 -0.09
C SER A 99 -26.22 15.44 -1.04
N LEU A 100 -25.80 16.66 -0.71
CA LEU A 100 -24.87 17.44 -1.53
C LEU A 100 -23.45 16.85 -1.51
N LEU A 101 -23.01 16.36 -0.34
CA LEU A 101 -21.71 15.67 -0.20
C LEU A 101 -21.69 14.36 -0.99
N ASP A 102 -22.77 13.58 -0.94
CA ASP A 102 -22.91 12.33 -1.71
C ASP A 102 -22.94 12.56 -3.22
N VAL A 103 -23.56 13.65 -3.70
CA VAL A 103 -23.51 14.04 -5.13
C VAL A 103 -22.08 14.40 -5.55
N HIS A 104 -21.40 15.30 -4.83
CA HIS A 104 -20.02 15.68 -5.18
C HIS A 104 -19.03 14.51 -5.15
N ARG A 105 -19.22 13.57 -4.20
CA ARG A 105 -18.47 12.32 -4.13
C ARG A 105 -18.70 11.44 -5.37
N LYS A 106 -19.96 11.22 -5.76
CA LYS A 106 -20.32 10.42 -6.95
C LYS A 106 -19.82 11.04 -8.25
N ASP A 107 -19.89 12.36 -8.38
CA ASP A 107 -19.33 13.07 -9.55
C ASP A 107 -17.80 12.87 -9.63
N ARG A 108 -17.11 12.88 -8.49
CA ARG A 108 -15.67 12.63 -8.40
C ARG A 108 -15.30 11.19 -8.74
N GLU A 109 -16.03 10.22 -8.19
CA GLU A 109 -15.90 8.80 -8.54
C GLU A 109 -16.11 8.58 -10.05
N ALA A 110 -17.08 9.25 -10.66
CA ALA A 110 -17.31 9.21 -12.10
C ALA A 110 -16.14 9.80 -12.91
N ARG A 111 -15.52 10.89 -12.46
CA ARG A 111 -14.32 11.48 -13.11
C ARG A 111 -13.11 10.55 -13.03
N ILE A 112 -12.85 9.95 -11.88
CA ILE A 112 -11.76 8.96 -11.70
C ILE A 112 -12.01 7.73 -12.59
N ARG A 113 -13.23 7.18 -12.55
CA ARG A 113 -13.67 6.04 -13.38
C ARG A 113 -13.52 6.29 -14.87
N LYS A 114 -13.81 7.50 -15.37
CA LYS A 114 -13.57 7.88 -16.78
C LYS A 114 -12.10 7.71 -17.16
N GLN A 115 -11.18 8.22 -16.34
CA GLN A 115 -9.74 8.19 -16.62
C GLN A 115 -9.15 6.77 -16.55
N LEU A 116 -9.60 5.93 -15.60
CA LEU A 116 -9.20 4.51 -15.51
C LEU A 116 -9.53 3.73 -16.81
N HIS A 117 -10.67 4.03 -17.44
CA HIS A 117 -11.05 3.46 -18.73
C HIS A 117 -10.29 4.08 -19.92
N LYS A 118 -10.14 5.41 -19.94
CA LYS A 118 -9.52 6.15 -21.05
C LYS A 118 -8.80 7.39 -20.53
N VAL A 119 -7.47 7.32 -20.53
CA VAL A 119 -6.59 8.47 -20.26
C VAL A 119 -6.61 9.45 -21.42
N GLU A 120 -6.71 10.73 -21.07
CA GLU A 120 -6.44 11.86 -21.96
C GLU A 120 -5.00 12.32 -21.72
N LEU A 121 -4.09 11.91 -22.62
CA LEU A 121 -2.67 12.29 -22.59
C LEU A 121 -2.49 13.74 -23.08
N PRO A 122 -1.62 14.54 -22.44
CA PRO A 122 -1.25 15.86 -22.95
C PRO A 122 -0.36 15.74 -24.21
N PRO A 123 -0.34 16.77 -25.07
CA PRO A 123 0.66 16.87 -26.12
C PRO A 123 2.06 17.15 -25.53
N SER A 124 3.09 16.48 -26.05
CA SER A 124 4.50 16.80 -25.79
C SER A 124 5.00 17.72 -26.91
N PRO A 125 5.37 18.99 -26.63
CA PRO A 125 5.87 19.88 -27.68
C PRO A 125 7.21 19.38 -28.23
N TYR A 126 8.05 18.82 -27.36
CA TYR A 126 9.31 18.15 -27.71
C TYR A 126 9.11 17.03 -28.75
N ASP A 127 8.26 16.05 -28.47
CA ASP A 127 8.02 14.92 -29.39
C ASP A 127 7.31 15.38 -30.67
N THR A 128 6.38 16.34 -30.55
CA THR A 128 5.68 16.92 -31.71
C THR A 128 6.64 17.62 -32.66
N ALA A 129 7.66 18.31 -32.14
CA ALA A 129 8.72 18.91 -32.93
C ALA A 129 9.59 17.86 -33.64
N TRP A 130 9.95 16.75 -32.97
CA TRP A 130 10.67 15.65 -33.62
C TRP A 130 9.88 15.01 -34.75
N VAL A 131 8.58 14.74 -34.54
CA VAL A 131 7.69 14.22 -35.59
C VAL A 131 7.50 15.24 -36.73
N ALA A 132 7.43 16.54 -36.42
CA ALA A 132 7.35 17.61 -37.42
C ALA A 132 8.60 17.71 -38.31
N MET A 133 9.77 17.26 -37.85
CA MET A 133 11.02 17.27 -38.64
C MET A 133 11.15 16.12 -39.64
N VAL A 134 10.26 15.11 -39.61
CA VAL A 134 10.30 13.96 -40.52
C VAL A 134 10.01 14.39 -41.98
N PRO A 135 10.92 14.13 -42.94
CA PRO A 135 10.68 14.41 -44.35
C PRO A 135 9.80 13.35 -45.03
N LEU A 136 8.98 13.77 -45.98
CA LEU A 136 8.22 12.87 -46.85
C LEU A 136 9.17 12.03 -47.73
N ARG A 137 8.86 10.74 -47.94
CA ARG A 137 9.70 9.81 -48.72
C ARG A 137 9.96 10.38 -50.13
N GLY A 138 11.25 10.51 -50.49
CA GLY A 138 11.66 11.08 -51.78
C GLY A 138 11.44 12.59 -51.95
N SER A 139 10.92 13.31 -50.94
CA SER A 139 10.69 14.76 -50.96
C SER A 139 11.30 15.45 -49.73
N PRO A 140 12.64 15.61 -49.64
CA PRO A 140 13.34 16.10 -48.43
C PRO A 140 13.04 17.54 -48.00
N ARG A 141 12.25 18.28 -48.79
CA ARG A 141 11.80 19.67 -48.51
C ARG A 141 10.32 19.76 -48.11
N THR A 142 9.66 18.62 -47.89
CA THR A 142 8.25 18.54 -47.53
C THR A 142 8.12 17.75 -46.21
N PRO A 143 7.45 18.29 -45.17
CA PRO A 143 7.16 17.52 -43.96
C PRO A 143 6.25 16.33 -44.28
N CYS A 144 6.51 15.19 -43.67
CA CYS A 144 5.62 14.03 -43.73
C CYS A 144 4.35 14.25 -42.88
N PHE A 145 4.45 15.08 -41.84
CA PHE A 145 3.37 15.41 -40.91
C PHE A 145 3.16 16.94 -40.80
N PRO A 146 2.66 17.62 -41.86
CA PRO A 146 2.45 19.07 -41.86
C PRO A 146 1.56 19.57 -40.70
N GLN A 147 0.61 18.76 -40.25
CA GLN A 147 -0.23 19.03 -39.08
C GLN A 147 0.57 19.24 -37.77
N CYS A 148 1.74 18.62 -37.63
CA CYS A 148 2.62 18.84 -36.48
C CYS A 148 3.35 20.19 -36.58
N VAL A 149 3.73 20.60 -37.78
CA VAL A 149 4.32 21.93 -38.03
C VAL A 149 3.30 23.04 -37.74
N GLU A 150 2.05 22.86 -38.19
CA GLU A 150 0.95 23.78 -37.93
C GLU A 150 0.62 23.89 -36.43
N TRP A 151 0.60 22.76 -35.70
CA TRP A 151 0.40 22.79 -34.25
C TRP A 151 1.49 23.59 -33.53
N ILE A 152 2.77 23.42 -33.91
CA ILE A 152 3.89 24.21 -33.35
C ILE A 152 3.70 25.71 -33.63
N LEU A 153 3.28 26.09 -34.84
CA LEU A 153 2.99 27.50 -35.17
C LEU A 153 1.85 28.09 -34.33
N GLN A 154 0.87 27.28 -33.92
CA GLN A 154 -0.31 27.74 -33.17
C GLN A 154 -0.11 27.76 -31.63
N ASN A 155 0.87 27.04 -31.08
CA ASN A 155 0.97 26.76 -29.63
C ASN A 155 2.23 27.34 -28.94
N GLN A 156 2.81 28.44 -29.45
CA GLN A 156 3.84 29.18 -28.71
C GLN A 156 3.21 30.17 -27.71
N HIS A 157 3.67 30.13 -26.45
CA HIS A 157 3.24 31.05 -25.39
C HIS A 157 3.86 32.44 -25.55
N GLU A 158 3.25 33.46 -24.90
CA GLU A 158 3.68 34.86 -24.99
C GLU A 158 5.12 35.11 -24.50
N ASN A 159 5.61 34.27 -23.58
CA ASN A 159 6.98 34.31 -23.06
C ASN A 159 8.04 33.78 -24.06
N GLY A 160 7.62 33.10 -25.15
CA GLY A 160 8.46 32.46 -26.15
C GLY A 160 8.68 30.95 -25.98
N SER A 161 8.19 30.30 -24.92
CA SER A 161 8.22 28.83 -24.78
C SER A 161 7.08 28.14 -25.53
N TRP A 162 7.20 26.82 -25.67
CA TRP A 162 6.13 25.93 -26.18
C TRP A 162 5.52 25.03 -25.11
N ASP A 163 5.92 25.23 -23.86
CA ASP A 163 5.65 24.34 -22.74
C ASP A 163 5.43 25.22 -21.50
N ASN A 164 4.48 24.84 -20.65
CA ASN A 164 3.94 25.73 -19.61
C ASN A 164 3.59 24.97 -18.33
N ASN A 165 4.34 25.24 -17.26
CA ASN A 165 3.96 24.83 -15.92
C ASN A 165 2.92 25.82 -15.37
N ASP A 166 1.64 25.48 -15.48
CA ASP A 166 0.46 26.26 -15.04
C ASP A 166 0.41 26.57 -13.51
N LEU A 167 1.50 26.33 -12.77
CA LEU A 167 1.61 26.52 -11.32
C LEU A 167 2.56 27.66 -10.89
N GLY A 168 2.96 28.54 -11.81
CA GLY A 168 3.63 29.81 -11.50
C GLY A 168 5.08 29.72 -11.00
N SER A 169 5.73 28.57 -11.15
CA SER A 169 7.17 28.41 -10.94
C SER A 169 7.98 28.88 -12.16
N SER A 170 9.29 29.08 -11.97
CA SER A 170 10.20 29.48 -13.05
C SER A 170 10.35 28.40 -14.13
N ALA A 171 10.88 28.78 -15.29
CA ALA A 171 11.32 27.85 -16.32
C ALA A 171 12.21 26.73 -15.73
N ASN A 172 12.16 25.55 -16.35
CA ASN A 172 12.96 24.38 -15.98
C ASN A 172 13.64 23.76 -17.23
N LYS A 173 14.38 22.66 -17.03
CA LYS A 173 15.08 21.95 -18.11
C LYS A 173 14.13 21.34 -19.16
N ASN A 174 12.90 20.96 -18.78
CA ASN A 174 11.89 20.45 -19.72
C ASN A 174 11.43 21.55 -20.69
N VAL A 175 11.06 22.72 -20.18
CA VAL A 175 10.61 23.85 -21.02
C VAL A 175 11.71 24.29 -22.00
N LEU A 176 12.98 24.27 -21.58
CA LEU A 176 14.13 24.53 -22.47
C LEU A 176 14.29 23.48 -23.56
N LEU A 177 14.14 22.19 -23.22
CA LEU A 177 14.21 21.08 -24.17
C LEU A 177 13.10 21.15 -25.23
N SER A 178 11.85 21.30 -24.79
CA SER A 178 10.67 21.49 -25.66
C SER A 178 10.81 22.71 -26.57
N THR A 179 11.27 23.85 -26.04
CA THR A 179 11.42 25.09 -26.81
C THR A 179 12.52 24.98 -27.88
N LEU A 180 13.67 24.36 -27.57
CA LEU A 180 14.76 24.18 -28.53
C LEU A 180 14.36 23.21 -29.67
N ALA A 181 13.66 22.13 -29.35
CA ALA A 181 13.14 21.22 -30.37
C ALA A 181 12.15 21.93 -31.31
N CYS A 182 11.21 22.72 -30.78
CA CYS A 182 10.25 23.49 -31.59
C CYS A 182 10.94 24.52 -32.50
N VAL A 183 11.97 25.20 -32.01
CA VAL A 183 12.80 26.13 -32.82
C VAL A 183 13.48 25.39 -33.97
N LEU A 184 14.08 24.21 -33.72
CA LEU A 184 14.69 23.38 -34.77
C LEU A 184 13.67 22.91 -35.82
N ALA A 185 12.46 22.52 -35.39
CA ALA A 185 11.41 22.07 -36.30
C ALA A 185 10.88 23.18 -37.21
N LEU A 186 10.83 24.43 -36.74
CA LEU A 186 10.47 25.59 -37.56
C LEU A 186 11.58 25.99 -38.54
N GLU A 187 12.83 26.01 -38.09
CA GLU A 187 13.98 26.34 -38.94
C GLU A 187 14.20 25.28 -40.03
N LYS A 188 13.99 23.99 -39.72
CA LYS A 188 14.04 22.86 -40.67
C LYS A 188 13.22 23.09 -41.94
N TRP A 189 12.11 23.81 -41.83
CA TRP A 189 11.20 24.12 -42.95
C TRP A 189 11.24 25.60 -43.38
N ASN A 190 12.07 26.43 -42.73
CA ASN A 190 12.12 27.89 -42.88
C ASN A 190 10.74 28.55 -42.70
N LEU A 191 10.07 28.23 -41.60
CA LEU A 191 8.76 28.76 -41.23
C LEU A 191 8.82 29.49 -39.88
N GLY A 192 7.85 30.38 -39.62
CA GLY A 192 7.65 30.94 -38.28
C GLY A 192 8.84 31.76 -37.73
N GLN A 193 9.56 32.53 -38.54
CA GLN A 193 10.78 33.26 -38.13
C GLN A 193 10.62 34.14 -36.85
N GLU A 194 9.47 34.76 -36.61
CA GLU A 194 9.20 35.46 -35.33
C GLU A 194 9.08 34.49 -34.13
N HIS A 195 8.53 33.30 -34.34
CA HIS A 195 8.45 32.26 -33.31
C HIS A 195 9.84 31.73 -32.95
N ILE A 196 10.70 31.51 -33.95
CA ILE A 196 12.13 31.20 -33.78
C ILE A 196 12.81 32.28 -32.95
N ARG A 197 12.63 33.56 -33.30
CA ARG A 197 13.21 34.71 -32.59
C ARG A 197 12.76 34.76 -31.12
N ARG A 198 11.47 34.51 -30.83
CA ARG A 198 10.94 34.45 -29.46
C ARG A 198 11.49 33.25 -28.68
N GLY A 199 11.59 32.08 -29.31
CA GLY A 199 12.13 30.86 -28.69
C GLY A 199 13.60 30.98 -28.32
N LEU A 200 14.44 31.49 -29.24
CA LEU A 200 15.85 31.77 -28.97
C LEU A 200 16.05 32.81 -27.85
N HIS A 201 15.17 33.82 -27.77
CA HIS A 201 15.18 34.79 -26.68
C HIS A 201 14.80 34.15 -25.32
N PHE A 202 13.77 33.30 -25.30
CA PHE A 202 13.40 32.54 -24.10
C PHE A 202 14.54 31.62 -23.62
N ILE A 203 15.16 30.89 -24.54
CA ILE A 203 16.29 30.00 -24.23
C ILE A 203 17.46 30.80 -23.66
N GLY A 204 17.88 31.89 -24.32
CA GLY A 204 19.01 32.69 -23.83
C GLY A 204 18.77 33.35 -22.48
N ARG A 205 17.53 33.80 -22.20
CA ARG A 205 17.15 34.35 -20.89
C ARG A 205 17.28 33.33 -19.74
N HIS A 206 17.14 32.04 -20.02
CA HIS A 206 17.13 30.96 -19.02
C HIS A 206 18.27 29.96 -19.20
N PHE A 207 19.30 30.29 -20.00
CA PHE A 207 20.35 29.35 -20.39
C PHE A 207 21.19 28.83 -19.21
N SER A 208 21.29 29.60 -18.13
CA SER A 208 21.95 29.18 -16.89
C SER A 208 21.32 27.94 -16.25
N LEU A 209 20.03 27.67 -16.48
CA LEU A 209 19.35 26.48 -15.94
C LEU A 209 19.85 25.18 -16.59
N VAL A 210 20.48 25.23 -17.77
CA VAL A 210 21.12 24.06 -18.41
C VAL A 210 22.31 23.59 -17.55
N MET A 211 23.01 24.54 -16.94
CA MET A 211 24.25 24.38 -16.18
C MET A 211 24.03 24.06 -14.69
N ASP A 212 22.80 24.18 -14.20
CA ASP A 212 22.46 24.10 -12.79
C ASP A 212 22.24 22.64 -12.37
N GLU A 213 23.17 22.05 -11.61
CA GLU A 213 23.12 20.64 -11.21
C GLU A 213 22.02 20.35 -10.16
N GLU A 214 21.58 21.36 -9.40
CA GLU A 214 20.50 21.23 -8.41
C GLU A 214 19.11 21.10 -9.08
N ILE A 215 18.98 21.58 -10.33
CA ILE A 215 17.74 21.49 -11.10
C ILE A 215 17.59 20.10 -11.73
N ALA A 216 16.59 19.35 -11.27
CA ALA A 216 16.21 18.07 -11.85
C ALA A 216 16.04 18.15 -13.38
N ALA A 217 16.66 17.21 -14.09
CA ALA A 217 16.69 17.15 -15.55
C ALA A 217 15.86 15.96 -16.07
N PRO A 218 15.24 16.06 -17.26
CA PRO A 218 14.62 14.90 -17.90
C PRO A 218 15.63 13.81 -18.25
N THR A 219 15.13 12.58 -18.37
CA THR A 219 15.95 11.40 -18.72
C THR A 219 16.64 11.63 -20.07
N GLY A 220 17.96 11.69 -20.06
CA GLY A 220 18.78 11.93 -21.26
C GLY A 220 19.06 13.39 -21.59
N PHE A 221 18.63 14.37 -20.78
CA PHE A 221 18.85 15.81 -21.05
C PHE A 221 20.31 16.15 -21.42
N ASN A 222 21.27 15.62 -20.67
CA ASN A 222 22.71 15.86 -20.85
C ASN A 222 23.27 15.27 -22.17
N MET A 223 22.52 14.39 -22.85
CA MET A 223 22.84 13.90 -24.20
C MET A 223 22.04 14.64 -25.28
N ILE A 224 20.76 14.91 -25.01
CA ILE A 224 19.81 15.43 -26.01
C ILE A 224 19.97 16.94 -26.21
N PHE A 225 20.02 17.73 -25.13
CA PHE A 225 20.07 19.19 -25.23
C PHE A 225 21.36 19.70 -25.90
N PRO A 226 22.57 19.20 -25.56
CA PRO A 226 23.80 19.61 -26.26
C PRO A 226 23.81 19.20 -27.74
N GLY A 227 23.25 18.04 -28.07
CA GLY A 227 23.10 17.58 -29.45
C GLY A 227 22.19 18.49 -30.28
N MET A 228 21.02 18.85 -29.75
CA MET A 228 20.13 19.83 -30.38
C MET A 228 20.77 21.23 -30.47
N LEU A 229 21.55 21.64 -29.48
CA LEU A 229 22.31 22.90 -29.51
C LEU A 229 23.37 22.90 -30.62
N SER A 230 24.08 21.78 -30.79
CA SER A 230 25.03 21.56 -31.89
C SER A 230 24.35 21.63 -33.27
N LEU A 231 23.20 20.98 -33.42
CA LEU A 231 22.38 21.06 -34.65
C LEU A 231 21.91 22.49 -34.95
N ALA A 232 21.49 23.24 -33.93
CA ALA A 232 21.04 24.64 -34.09
C ALA A 232 22.18 25.57 -34.51
N VAL A 233 23.36 25.44 -33.90
CA VAL A 233 24.57 26.19 -34.30
C VAL A 233 25.01 25.80 -35.72
N GLY A 234 24.96 24.50 -36.06
CA GLY A 234 25.23 24.00 -37.41
C GLY A 234 24.25 24.48 -38.48
N ALA A 235 23.01 24.80 -38.11
CA ALA A 235 22.03 25.46 -38.98
C ALA A 235 22.26 26.98 -39.12
N GLY A 236 23.12 27.58 -38.30
CA GLY A 236 23.41 29.01 -38.29
C GLY A 236 22.55 29.85 -37.34
N LEU A 237 21.77 29.23 -36.44
CA LEU A 237 20.96 29.94 -35.45
C LEU A 237 21.86 30.61 -34.40
N GLN A 238 21.60 31.89 -34.12
CA GLN A 238 22.35 32.69 -33.15
C GLN A 238 21.59 32.78 -31.82
N PHE A 239 22.20 32.25 -30.76
CA PHE A 239 21.66 32.30 -29.40
C PHE A 239 22.12 33.59 -28.69
N PRO A 240 21.25 34.30 -27.95
CA PRO A 240 21.61 35.51 -27.22
C PRO A 240 22.29 35.18 -25.87
N VAL A 241 23.41 34.45 -25.94
CA VAL A 241 24.26 34.00 -24.82
C VAL A 241 25.73 34.20 -25.19
N ARG A 242 26.69 33.87 -24.31
CA ARG A 242 28.11 33.94 -24.67
C ARG A 242 28.52 32.67 -25.41
N GLN A 243 29.36 32.81 -26.44
CA GLN A 243 29.90 31.67 -27.18
C GLN A 243 30.64 30.69 -26.25
N THR A 244 31.36 31.21 -25.24
CA THR A 244 32.03 30.40 -24.20
C THR A 244 31.11 29.42 -23.48
N ASP A 245 29.83 29.78 -23.32
CA ASP A 245 28.88 29.01 -22.53
C ASP A 245 28.31 27.87 -23.39
N ILE A 246 28.14 28.11 -24.70
CA ILE A 246 27.84 27.08 -25.71
C ILE A 246 29.02 26.11 -25.86
N ASP A 247 30.24 26.65 -26.05
CA ASP A 247 31.46 25.87 -26.25
C ASP A 247 31.72 24.94 -25.06
N TRP A 248 31.48 25.40 -23.83
CA TRP A 248 31.63 24.59 -22.62
C TRP A 248 30.65 23.41 -22.57
N ILE A 249 29.38 23.64 -22.95
CA ILE A 249 28.35 22.59 -22.97
C ILE A 249 28.70 21.52 -24.00
N LEU A 250 29.14 21.93 -25.20
CA LEU A 250 29.56 21.02 -26.26
C LEU A 250 30.84 20.24 -25.89
N GLN A 251 31.80 20.87 -25.20
CA GLN A 251 32.98 20.19 -24.67
C GLN A 251 32.63 19.15 -23.59
N GLN A 252 31.69 19.47 -22.69
CA GLN A 252 31.19 18.53 -21.69
C GLN A 252 30.53 17.31 -22.33
N TRP A 253 29.66 17.54 -23.32
CA TRP A 253 29.01 16.49 -24.10
C TRP A 253 30.02 15.62 -24.87
N GLU A 254 31.02 16.21 -25.50
CA GLU A 254 32.12 15.47 -26.14
C GLU A 254 32.92 14.61 -25.14
N MET A 255 33.20 15.12 -23.93
CA MET A 255 33.92 14.36 -22.90
C MET A 255 33.08 13.21 -22.36
N GLU A 256 31.77 13.42 -22.15
CA GLU A 256 30.83 12.37 -21.77
C GLU A 256 30.71 11.30 -22.87
N LEU A 257 30.58 11.68 -24.15
CA LEU A 257 30.58 10.74 -25.27
C LEU A 257 31.89 9.92 -25.36
N LYS A 258 33.03 10.53 -25.05
CA LYS A 258 34.34 9.82 -24.98
C LYS A 258 34.42 8.88 -23.78
N ARG A 259 33.90 9.28 -22.61
CA ARG A 259 33.78 8.41 -21.42
C ARG A 259 32.91 7.19 -21.74
N GLN A 260 31.77 7.43 -22.37
CA GLN A 260 30.82 6.42 -22.82
C GLN A 260 31.45 5.43 -23.80
N ALA A 261 32.28 5.87 -24.74
CA ALA A 261 32.87 5.00 -25.77
C ALA A 261 33.77 3.86 -25.22
N GLY A 262 34.23 3.96 -23.96
CA GLY A 262 34.99 2.88 -23.29
C GLY A 262 34.13 1.76 -22.71
N GLU A 263 32.82 1.97 -22.54
CA GLU A 263 31.90 1.03 -21.89
C GLU A 263 31.13 0.17 -22.91
N LYS A 264 30.99 -1.13 -22.61
CA LYS A 264 30.26 -2.11 -23.44
C LYS A 264 29.29 -2.93 -22.57
N SER A 265 28.04 -2.46 -22.51
CA SER A 265 26.93 -3.09 -21.79
C SER A 265 25.64 -2.88 -22.58
N TYR A 266 24.71 -3.84 -22.50
CA TYR A 266 23.41 -3.75 -23.19
C TYR A 266 22.57 -2.60 -22.64
N GLY A 267 22.66 -2.33 -21.33
CA GLY A 267 22.00 -1.18 -20.70
C GLY A 267 22.46 0.16 -21.27
N ARG A 268 23.77 0.30 -21.57
CA ARG A 268 24.30 1.45 -22.28
C ARG A 268 23.84 1.51 -23.74
N GLU A 269 23.87 0.40 -24.46
CA GLU A 269 23.38 0.34 -25.85
C GLU A 269 21.91 0.76 -25.94
N ALA A 270 21.08 0.28 -25.01
CA ALA A 270 19.69 0.68 -24.86
C ALA A 270 19.54 2.17 -24.50
N TYR A 271 20.39 2.72 -23.62
CA TYR A 271 20.37 4.14 -23.28
C TYR A 271 20.74 5.02 -24.48
N MET A 272 21.81 4.69 -25.20
CA MET A 272 22.25 5.42 -26.41
C MET A 272 21.19 5.36 -27.53
N ALA A 273 20.47 4.24 -27.65
CA ALA A 273 19.31 4.12 -28.54
C ALA A 273 18.11 4.96 -28.05
N TYR A 274 17.83 4.98 -26.75
CA TYR A 274 16.74 5.77 -26.14
C TYR A 274 16.92 7.27 -26.28
N VAL A 275 18.17 7.78 -26.27
CA VAL A 275 18.49 9.21 -26.48
C VAL A 275 18.92 9.53 -27.91
N SER A 276 18.75 8.60 -28.86
CA SER A 276 19.37 8.65 -30.19
C SER A 276 18.99 9.88 -31.03
N GLU A 277 17.84 10.50 -30.79
CA GLU A 277 17.48 11.76 -31.46
C GLU A 277 18.46 12.91 -31.13
N GLY A 278 19.07 12.89 -29.95
CA GLY A 278 20.13 13.84 -29.57
C GLY A 278 21.48 13.58 -30.24
N LEU A 279 21.68 12.39 -30.82
CA LEU A 279 22.98 11.92 -31.29
C LEU A 279 23.06 11.84 -32.82
N GLY A 280 21.94 11.60 -33.50
CA GLY A 280 21.81 11.74 -34.97
C GLY A 280 22.86 10.94 -35.75
N ASN A 281 23.73 11.64 -36.49
CA ASN A 281 24.78 11.02 -37.30
C ASN A 281 25.95 10.39 -36.49
N LEU A 282 25.95 10.50 -35.17
CA LEU A 282 26.97 9.90 -34.29
C LEU A 282 26.71 8.41 -33.96
N LEU A 283 25.58 7.86 -34.39
CA LEU A 283 25.16 6.48 -34.13
C LEU A 283 25.10 5.63 -35.40
N ASP A 284 25.34 4.32 -35.22
CA ASP A 284 24.92 3.33 -36.20
C ASP A 284 23.42 3.03 -35.99
N TRP A 285 22.59 3.48 -36.92
CA TRP A 285 21.14 3.28 -36.84
C TRP A 285 20.71 1.82 -37.02
N ASN A 286 21.58 0.93 -37.54
CA ASN A 286 21.29 -0.51 -37.55
C ASN A 286 21.33 -1.10 -36.13
N GLU A 287 22.20 -0.56 -35.27
CA GLU A 287 22.28 -0.93 -33.85
C GLU A 287 21.09 -0.37 -33.05
N VAL A 288 20.68 0.88 -33.34
CA VAL A 288 19.49 1.50 -32.72
C VAL A 288 18.21 0.73 -33.05
N MET A 289 18.04 0.25 -34.29
CA MET A 289 16.84 -0.48 -34.70
C MET A 289 16.67 -1.86 -34.04
N LYS A 290 17.69 -2.38 -33.33
CA LYS A 290 17.55 -3.58 -32.48
C LYS A 290 16.55 -3.43 -31.34
N PHE A 291 16.23 -2.19 -30.97
CA PHE A 291 15.28 -1.85 -29.91
C PHE A 291 13.85 -1.56 -30.44
N GLN A 292 13.59 -1.80 -31.73
CA GLN A 292 12.26 -1.60 -32.31
C GLN A 292 11.25 -2.64 -31.77
N ARG A 293 10.13 -2.13 -31.26
CA ARG A 293 9.00 -2.89 -30.70
C ARG A 293 8.08 -3.47 -31.80
N LYS A 294 7.24 -4.45 -31.46
CA LYS A 294 6.23 -5.04 -32.37
C LYS A 294 5.33 -3.96 -33.00
N ASN A 295 5.03 -2.90 -32.23
CA ASN A 295 4.22 -1.77 -32.65
C ASN A 295 4.93 -0.77 -33.60
N GLY A 296 6.17 -1.02 -34.01
CA GLY A 296 6.96 -0.17 -34.92
C GLY A 296 7.74 0.95 -34.23
N SER A 297 7.43 1.28 -32.97
CA SER A 297 8.14 2.31 -32.21
C SER A 297 9.51 1.88 -31.72
N LEU A 298 10.34 2.87 -31.38
CA LEU A 298 11.45 2.70 -30.46
C LEU A 298 11.01 3.17 -29.07
N PHE A 299 11.02 2.25 -28.09
CA PHE A 299 10.67 2.51 -26.69
C PHE A 299 9.30 3.18 -26.43
N ASN A 300 8.30 3.03 -27.32
CA ASN A 300 7.04 3.79 -27.32
C ASN A 300 7.22 5.33 -27.42
N SER A 301 8.42 5.84 -27.75
CA SER A 301 8.75 7.27 -27.82
C SER A 301 8.60 7.80 -29.25
N PRO A 302 7.71 8.77 -29.52
CA PRO A 302 7.61 9.38 -30.85
C PRO A 302 8.87 10.15 -31.26
N SER A 303 9.58 10.83 -30.34
CA SER A 303 10.84 11.52 -30.69
C SER A 303 11.91 10.58 -31.26
N THR A 304 12.19 9.45 -30.58
CA THR A 304 13.17 8.45 -31.05
C THR A 304 12.72 7.79 -32.34
N THR A 305 11.43 7.46 -32.45
CA THR A 305 10.89 6.82 -33.67
C THR A 305 10.94 7.77 -34.87
N ALA A 306 10.73 9.07 -34.66
CA ALA A 306 10.88 10.10 -35.69
C ALA A 306 12.34 10.30 -36.11
N ALA A 307 13.28 10.34 -35.17
CA ALA A 307 14.70 10.43 -35.49
C ALA A 307 15.19 9.19 -36.27
N ALA A 308 14.76 7.99 -35.88
CA ALA A 308 15.03 6.78 -36.66
C ALA A 308 14.51 6.90 -38.09
N LEU A 309 13.25 7.30 -38.29
CA LEU A 309 12.66 7.49 -39.62
C LEU A 309 13.34 8.58 -40.47
N VAL A 310 13.97 9.57 -39.84
CA VAL A 310 14.79 10.61 -40.51
C VAL A 310 16.13 10.05 -41.03
N HIS A 311 16.78 9.15 -40.28
CA HIS A 311 18.11 8.62 -40.61
C HIS A 311 18.09 7.27 -41.34
N ASN A 312 17.09 6.43 -41.07
CA ASN A 312 16.90 5.09 -41.63
C ASN A 312 15.39 4.87 -41.91
N TYR A 313 14.99 4.92 -43.19
CA TYR A 313 13.58 4.98 -43.56
C TYR A 313 12.88 3.62 -43.43
N ASP A 314 12.44 3.29 -42.21
CA ASP A 314 11.69 2.08 -41.87
C ASP A 314 10.17 2.27 -41.98
N ASP A 315 9.50 1.32 -42.63
CA ASP A 315 8.06 1.40 -42.90
C ASP A 315 7.20 1.20 -41.63
N LYS A 316 7.67 0.44 -40.62
CA LYS A 316 6.91 0.30 -39.36
C LYS A 316 7.01 1.52 -38.46
N ALA A 317 8.18 2.18 -38.43
CA ALA A 317 8.36 3.45 -37.74
C ALA A 317 7.43 4.53 -38.34
N LEU A 318 7.26 4.53 -39.66
CA LEU A 318 6.27 5.35 -40.37
C LEU A 318 4.83 4.99 -39.97
N ASP A 319 4.45 3.71 -39.98
CA ASP A 319 3.11 3.26 -39.58
C ASP A 319 2.76 3.64 -38.13
N TYR A 320 3.71 3.49 -37.20
CA TYR A 320 3.57 3.93 -35.82
C TYR A 320 3.28 5.44 -35.73
N LEU A 321 4.07 6.28 -36.41
CA LEU A 321 3.87 7.73 -36.37
C LEU A 321 2.58 8.16 -37.07
N ASN A 322 2.21 7.52 -38.18
CA ASN A 322 0.90 7.70 -38.82
C ASN A 322 -0.24 7.42 -37.84
N MET A 323 -0.20 6.31 -37.11
CA MET A 323 -1.18 5.95 -36.09
C MET A 323 -1.25 7.00 -34.97
N VAL A 324 -0.11 7.42 -34.40
CA VAL A 324 -0.07 8.40 -33.30
C VAL A 324 -0.61 9.75 -33.75
N VAL A 325 -0.09 10.31 -34.86
CA VAL A 325 -0.50 11.64 -35.34
C VAL A 325 -1.96 11.65 -35.76
N SER A 326 -2.47 10.57 -36.37
CA SER A 326 -3.89 10.41 -36.70
C SER A 326 -4.77 10.38 -35.45
N LYS A 327 -4.34 9.69 -34.38
CA LYS A 327 -5.10 9.58 -33.13
C LYS A 327 -5.17 10.88 -32.33
N PHE A 328 -4.13 11.70 -32.34
CA PHE A 328 -4.04 12.93 -31.55
C PHE A 328 -4.15 14.24 -32.36
N GLY A 329 -4.42 14.16 -33.67
CA GLY A 329 -4.83 15.31 -34.49
C GLY A 329 -3.73 16.33 -34.82
N GLY A 330 -2.46 15.97 -34.68
CA GLY A 330 -1.31 16.83 -35.02
C GLY A 330 -0.34 17.12 -33.87
N ALA A 331 -0.69 16.82 -32.63
CA ALA A 331 0.22 16.92 -31.49
C ALA A 331 0.38 15.55 -30.83
N VAL A 332 1.60 15.09 -30.57
CA VAL A 332 1.86 13.73 -30.07
C VAL A 332 2.30 13.76 -28.59
N PRO A 333 1.93 12.76 -27.78
CA PRO A 333 2.39 12.67 -26.39
C PRO A 333 3.85 12.16 -26.29
N THR A 334 4.45 12.25 -25.10
CA THR A 334 5.81 11.73 -24.83
C THR A 334 5.95 10.21 -25.00
N VAL A 335 4.84 9.47 -24.87
CA VAL A 335 4.80 8.01 -24.96
C VAL A 335 3.47 7.52 -25.53
N TYR A 336 3.51 6.56 -26.46
CA TYR A 336 2.31 5.87 -26.96
C TYR A 336 2.61 4.41 -27.42
N PRO A 337 1.69 3.44 -27.23
CA PRO A 337 0.51 3.49 -26.36
C PRO A 337 0.87 3.86 -24.92
N LEU A 338 -0.13 4.36 -24.19
CA LEU A 338 -0.02 4.51 -22.75
C LEU A 338 0.18 3.11 -22.16
N ASN A 339 1.37 2.89 -21.63
CA ASN A 339 1.85 1.58 -21.23
C ASN A 339 1.07 0.99 -20.05
N MET A 340 1.06 -0.34 -19.97
CA MET A 340 0.53 -1.08 -18.82
C MET A 340 1.00 -0.55 -17.46
N HIS A 341 2.23 -0.01 -17.38
CA HIS A 341 2.79 0.71 -16.23
C HIS A 341 1.83 1.72 -15.60
N TRP A 342 1.18 2.59 -16.40
CA TRP A 342 0.30 3.63 -15.87
C TRP A 342 -0.94 3.01 -15.21
N LYS A 343 -1.55 2.00 -15.85
CA LYS A 343 -2.74 1.32 -15.33
C LYS A 343 -2.44 0.63 -14.01
N LEU A 344 -1.31 -0.08 -13.94
CA LEU A 344 -0.86 -0.75 -12.72
C LEU A 344 -0.49 0.27 -11.63
N SER A 345 0.16 1.39 -11.98
CA SER A 345 0.48 2.48 -11.04
C SER A 345 -0.78 3.15 -10.47
N MET A 346 -1.86 3.24 -11.26
CA MET A 346 -3.16 3.70 -10.80
C MET A 346 -3.83 2.71 -9.84
N VAL A 347 -3.76 1.39 -10.12
CA VAL A 347 -4.23 0.36 -9.17
C VAL A 347 -3.44 0.42 -7.87
N ASP A 348 -2.10 0.42 -7.94
CA ASP A 348 -1.20 0.55 -6.78
C ASP A 348 -1.49 1.83 -5.98
N SER A 349 -1.79 2.94 -6.65
CA SER A 349 -2.20 4.19 -5.99
C SER A 349 -3.55 4.03 -5.29
N LEU A 350 -4.59 3.56 -5.97
CA LEU A 350 -5.93 3.38 -5.41
C LEU A 350 -5.93 2.46 -4.17
N GLU A 351 -5.11 1.41 -4.19
CA GLU A 351 -4.84 0.55 -3.03
C GLU A 351 -4.10 1.33 -1.94
N LYS A 352 -2.95 1.95 -2.24
CA LYS A 352 -2.11 2.71 -1.29
C LYS A 352 -2.86 3.79 -0.52
N ILE A 353 -3.82 4.51 -1.13
CA ILE A 353 -4.64 5.54 -0.47
C ILE A 353 -6.03 5.04 -0.02
N GLY A 354 -6.30 3.73 -0.10
CA GLY A 354 -7.45 3.08 0.57
C GLY A 354 -8.83 3.26 -0.09
N ILE A 355 -8.86 3.75 -1.33
CA ILE A 355 -10.10 4.03 -2.09
C ILE A 355 -10.41 3.01 -3.19
N SER A 356 -9.54 2.00 -3.39
CA SER A 356 -9.71 0.91 -4.37
C SER A 356 -11.10 0.26 -4.37
N ARG A 357 -11.74 0.11 -3.20
CA ARG A 357 -13.09 -0.47 -3.06
C ARG A 357 -14.21 0.31 -3.77
N HIS A 358 -13.97 1.57 -4.14
CA HIS A 358 -14.91 2.37 -4.94
C HIS A 358 -14.76 2.11 -6.46
N PHE A 359 -13.78 1.30 -6.86
CA PHE A 359 -13.35 1.06 -8.25
C PHE A 359 -13.08 -0.42 -8.57
N SER A 360 -13.61 -1.37 -7.79
CA SER A 360 -13.26 -2.79 -7.91
C SER A 360 -13.44 -3.35 -9.32
N SER A 361 -14.51 -2.99 -10.04
CA SER A 361 -14.74 -3.40 -11.43
C SER A 361 -13.74 -2.82 -12.43
N GLU A 362 -13.22 -1.61 -12.18
CA GLU A 362 -12.17 -1.02 -13.00
C GLU A 362 -10.81 -1.66 -12.72
N ILE A 363 -10.54 -2.01 -11.47
CA ILE A 363 -9.32 -2.70 -11.04
C ILE A 363 -9.28 -4.12 -11.62
N GLU A 364 -10.37 -4.89 -11.49
CA GLU A 364 -10.54 -6.22 -12.08
C GLU A 364 -10.27 -6.21 -13.59
N GLY A 365 -10.93 -5.32 -14.35
CA GLY A 365 -10.71 -5.18 -15.79
C GLY A 365 -9.32 -4.68 -16.21
N ILE A 366 -8.58 -4.00 -15.32
CA ILE A 366 -7.17 -3.66 -15.53
C ILE A 366 -6.27 -4.88 -15.28
N LEU A 367 -6.52 -5.65 -14.22
CA LEU A 367 -5.74 -6.81 -13.84
C LEU A 367 -5.95 -7.99 -14.81
N ASP A 368 -7.16 -8.22 -15.31
CA ASP A 368 -7.43 -9.17 -16.39
C ASP A 368 -6.62 -8.85 -17.65
N MET A 369 -6.54 -7.56 -18.00
CA MET A 369 -5.73 -7.12 -19.15
C MET A 369 -4.23 -7.35 -18.90
N ALA A 370 -3.73 -6.99 -17.71
CA ALA A 370 -2.35 -7.24 -17.31
C ALA A 370 -2.02 -8.75 -17.28
N TYR A 371 -2.95 -9.59 -16.82
CA TYR A 371 -2.79 -11.04 -16.80
C TYR A 371 -2.75 -11.63 -18.21
N SER A 372 -3.62 -11.14 -19.11
CA SER A 372 -3.60 -11.55 -20.52
C SER A 372 -2.27 -11.21 -21.20
N PHE A 373 -1.66 -10.06 -20.86
CA PHE A 373 -0.34 -9.65 -21.36
C PHE A 373 0.78 -10.46 -20.71
N TRP A 374 0.67 -10.78 -19.42
CA TRP A 374 1.61 -11.62 -18.67
C TRP A 374 1.71 -13.03 -19.28
N LEU A 375 0.56 -13.69 -19.50
CA LEU A 375 0.48 -15.01 -20.14
C LEU A 375 1.02 -15.02 -21.58
N GLN A 376 0.90 -13.91 -22.30
CA GLN A 376 1.46 -13.74 -23.65
C GLN A 376 2.94 -13.33 -23.66
N ARG A 377 3.55 -13.11 -22.48
CA ARG A 377 4.89 -12.51 -22.29
C ARG A 377 5.06 -11.24 -23.12
N ASP A 378 4.07 -10.34 -23.07
CA ASP A 378 4.07 -9.17 -23.95
C ASP A 378 5.14 -8.13 -23.59
N GLU A 379 5.62 -7.42 -24.61
CA GLU A 379 6.70 -6.43 -24.51
C GLU A 379 6.32 -5.20 -23.67
N GLU A 380 5.03 -4.87 -23.52
CA GLU A 380 4.59 -3.81 -22.62
C GLU A 380 4.83 -4.12 -21.13
N ILE A 381 4.90 -5.40 -20.75
CA ILE A 381 5.23 -5.82 -19.38
C ILE A 381 6.70 -6.27 -19.31
N MET A 382 7.11 -7.19 -20.19
CA MET A 382 8.38 -7.91 -20.04
C MET A 382 9.63 -7.10 -20.42
N MET A 383 9.50 -5.96 -21.11
CA MET A 383 10.64 -5.08 -21.43
C MET A 383 10.82 -3.90 -20.46
N ASP A 384 9.96 -3.75 -19.44
CA ASP A 384 10.12 -2.72 -18.42
C ASP A 384 10.16 -3.31 -17.01
N VAL A 385 11.29 -3.11 -16.33
CA VAL A 385 11.60 -3.75 -15.03
C VAL A 385 10.56 -3.40 -13.96
N ALA A 386 10.21 -2.11 -13.84
CA ALA A 386 9.21 -1.65 -12.87
C ALA A 386 7.82 -2.21 -13.19
N THR A 387 7.42 -2.22 -14.47
CA THR A 387 6.12 -2.76 -14.91
C THR A 387 6.04 -4.27 -14.70
N CYS A 388 7.10 -5.02 -15.00
CA CYS A 388 7.16 -6.47 -14.78
C CYS A 388 7.02 -6.82 -13.30
N ALA A 389 7.78 -6.16 -12.42
CA ALA A 389 7.72 -6.37 -10.97
C ALA A 389 6.37 -5.93 -10.37
N MET A 390 5.82 -4.80 -10.81
CA MET A 390 4.52 -4.30 -10.35
C MET A 390 3.36 -5.18 -10.85
N ALA A 391 3.40 -5.65 -12.10
CA ALA A 391 2.42 -6.58 -12.66
C ALA A 391 2.41 -7.89 -11.86
N PHE A 392 3.57 -8.52 -11.68
CA PHE A 392 3.73 -9.72 -10.86
C PHE A 392 3.13 -9.53 -9.46
N ARG A 393 3.46 -8.42 -8.78
CA ARG A 393 3.00 -8.12 -7.43
C ARG A 393 1.48 -7.96 -7.36
N LEU A 394 0.90 -7.11 -8.21
CA LEU A 394 -0.54 -6.81 -8.19
C LEU A 394 -1.38 -8.00 -8.64
N LEU A 395 -0.96 -8.72 -9.68
CA LEU A 395 -1.61 -9.94 -10.15
C LEU A 395 -1.63 -11.00 -9.05
N ARG A 396 -0.46 -11.30 -8.44
CA ARG A 396 -0.36 -12.28 -7.36
C ARG A 396 -1.23 -11.90 -6.16
N MET A 397 -1.17 -10.65 -5.69
CA MET A 397 -1.95 -10.20 -4.53
C MET A 397 -3.47 -10.21 -4.78
N ASN A 398 -3.91 -10.10 -6.04
CA ASN A 398 -5.30 -10.23 -6.43
C ASN A 398 -5.68 -11.66 -6.88
N GLY A 399 -4.82 -12.67 -6.62
CA GLY A 399 -5.16 -14.09 -6.77
C GLY A 399 -4.94 -14.71 -8.16
N TYR A 400 -4.31 -13.98 -9.09
CA TYR A 400 -3.94 -14.49 -10.41
C TYR A 400 -2.71 -15.43 -10.32
N ASP A 401 -2.71 -16.50 -11.12
CA ASP A 401 -1.65 -17.52 -11.12
C ASP A 401 -0.40 -17.05 -11.89
N VAL A 402 0.56 -16.48 -11.17
CA VAL A 402 1.81 -15.94 -11.73
C VAL A 402 3.04 -16.56 -11.05
N SER A 403 3.84 -17.31 -11.83
CA SER A 403 5.11 -17.88 -11.35
C SER A 403 6.20 -16.82 -11.21
N SER A 404 7.05 -16.97 -10.19
CA SER A 404 8.30 -16.21 -10.06
C SER A 404 9.32 -16.52 -11.17
N ASP A 405 9.17 -17.61 -11.91
CA ASP A 405 10.12 -18.04 -12.94
C ASP A 405 10.23 -17.04 -14.11
N GLU A 406 9.18 -16.28 -14.39
CA GLU A 406 9.21 -15.18 -15.37
C GLU A 406 10.19 -14.08 -14.94
N LEU A 407 10.37 -13.86 -13.63
CA LEU A 407 11.35 -12.92 -13.06
C LEU A 407 12.78 -13.49 -12.99
N SER A 408 13.02 -14.72 -13.45
CA SER A 408 14.37 -15.33 -13.45
C SER A 408 15.43 -14.47 -14.17
N HIS A 409 15.03 -13.73 -15.19
CA HIS A 409 15.91 -12.80 -15.90
C HIS A 409 16.40 -11.63 -15.02
N LEU A 410 15.73 -11.34 -13.90
CA LEU A 410 16.06 -10.30 -12.91
C LEU A 410 16.59 -10.86 -11.58
N ALA A 411 16.77 -12.18 -11.48
CA ALA A 411 17.22 -12.85 -10.25
C ALA A 411 18.56 -12.29 -9.73
N GLU A 412 19.48 -11.97 -10.62
CA GLU A 412 20.81 -11.45 -10.30
C GLU A 412 20.95 -9.96 -10.59
N ALA A 413 21.60 -9.24 -9.67
CA ALA A 413 21.82 -7.80 -9.79
C ALA A 413 22.56 -7.40 -11.07
N SER A 414 23.48 -8.25 -11.57
CA SER A 414 24.19 -8.03 -12.84
C SER A 414 23.25 -7.88 -14.04
N ASN A 415 22.14 -8.61 -14.05
CA ASN A 415 21.17 -8.55 -15.14
C ASN A 415 20.37 -7.25 -15.09
N PHE A 416 20.01 -6.80 -13.88
CA PHE A 416 19.38 -5.49 -13.68
C PHE A 416 20.32 -4.36 -14.15
N HIS A 417 21.58 -4.32 -13.71
CA HIS A 417 22.55 -3.31 -14.14
C HIS A 417 22.80 -3.31 -15.66
N ASN A 418 22.61 -4.45 -16.32
CA ASN A 418 22.71 -4.58 -17.78
C ASN A 418 21.40 -4.22 -18.52
N SER A 419 20.37 -3.69 -17.84
CA SER A 419 19.14 -3.14 -18.44
C SER A 419 19.21 -1.61 -18.59
N LEU A 420 18.28 -1.02 -19.35
CA LEU A 420 18.16 0.45 -19.46
C LEU A 420 17.90 1.10 -18.08
N GLN A 421 17.01 0.52 -17.29
CA GLN A 421 16.62 1.01 -15.97
C GLN A 421 17.77 0.91 -14.97
N GLY A 422 18.55 -0.18 -15.01
CA GLY A 422 19.75 -0.31 -14.18
C GLY A 422 20.91 0.56 -14.63
N TYR A 423 21.07 0.81 -15.93
CA TYR A 423 22.04 1.77 -16.45
C TYR A 423 21.72 3.20 -16.00
N LEU A 424 20.43 3.56 -15.98
CA LEU A 424 19.91 4.81 -15.42
C LEU A 424 19.89 4.83 -13.88
N ASN A 425 20.32 3.75 -13.21
CA ASN A 425 20.31 3.58 -11.76
C ASN A 425 18.91 3.82 -11.13
N ASP A 426 17.83 3.47 -11.83
CA ASP A 426 16.46 3.82 -11.43
C ASP A 426 16.05 3.17 -10.10
N THR A 427 15.90 4.02 -9.07
CA THR A 427 15.44 3.63 -7.74
C THR A 427 13.99 3.10 -7.74
N LYS A 428 13.12 3.51 -8.68
CA LYS A 428 11.73 3.02 -8.75
C LYS A 428 11.68 1.54 -9.16
N SER A 429 12.43 1.14 -10.18
CA SER A 429 12.56 -0.26 -10.62
C SER A 429 13.11 -1.16 -9.52
N VAL A 430 14.15 -0.72 -8.79
CA VAL A 430 14.70 -1.49 -7.65
C VAL A 430 13.69 -1.59 -6.51
N LEU A 431 12.93 -0.53 -6.23
CA LEU A 431 11.88 -0.52 -5.21
C LEU A 431 10.71 -1.46 -5.54
N GLU A 432 10.24 -1.48 -6.79
CA GLU A 432 9.19 -2.42 -7.21
C GLU A 432 9.68 -3.88 -7.21
N LEU A 433 10.92 -4.14 -7.59
CA LEU A 433 11.54 -5.46 -7.43
C LEU A 433 11.62 -5.90 -5.96
N TYR A 434 12.01 -5.00 -5.06
CA TYR A 434 12.02 -5.27 -3.62
C TYR A 434 10.62 -5.59 -3.08
N LYS A 435 9.59 -4.84 -3.51
CA LYS A 435 8.19 -5.09 -3.13
C LYS A 435 7.69 -6.43 -3.70
N ALA A 436 7.98 -6.73 -4.96
CA ALA A 436 7.65 -7.99 -5.63
C ALA A 436 8.30 -9.21 -4.93
N SER A 437 9.54 -9.08 -4.46
CA SER A 437 10.20 -10.08 -3.61
C SER A 437 9.40 -10.44 -2.35
N LYS A 438 8.70 -9.48 -1.73
CA LYS A 438 8.01 -9.75 -0.44
C LYS A 438 6.72 -10.55 -0.59
N VAL A 439 6.11 -10.59 -1.78
CA VAL A 439 4.92 -11.42 -2.04
C VAL A 439 5.27 -12.86 -2.42
N SER A 440 6.32 -13.41 -1.79
CA SER A 440 6.63 -14.85 -1.87
C SER A 440 5.60 -15.67 -1.08
N VAL A 441 5.22 -16.81 -1.65
CA VAL A 441 4.18 -17.72 -1.17
C VAL A 441 4.70 -19.14 -0.91
N ALA A 442 5.98 -19.44 -1.19
CA ALA A 442 6.60 -20.72 -0.85
C ALA A 442 8.10 -20.60 -0.51
N GLU A 443 8.64 -21.57 0.23
CA GLU A 443 10.07 -21.60 0.61
C GLU A 443 11.04 -21.77 -0.58
N HIS A 444 10.56 -22.31 -1.71
CA HIS A 444 11.40 -22.65 -2.87
C HIS A 444 11.45 -21.57 -3.96
N GLU A 445 10.84 -20.40 -3.74
CA GLU A 445 10.89 -19.26 -4.68
C GLU A 445 12.22 -18.49 -4.61
N LEU A 446 13.34 -19.20 -4.81
CA LEU A 446 14.71 -18.68 -4.69
C LEU A 446 14.96 -17.42 -5.54
N ILE A 447 14.21 -17.24 -6.64
CA ILE A 447 14.26 -16.02 -7.47
C ILE A 447 13.81 -14.79 -6.66
N LEU A 448 12.74 -14.89 -5.88
CA LEU A 448 12.22 -13.78 -5.05
C LEU A 448 13.11 -13.50 -3.84
N ASP A 449 13.77 -14.54 -3.31
CA ASP A 449 14.76 -14.39 -2.25
C ASP A 449 16.05 -13.73 -2.78
N ASN A 450 16.59 -14.14 -3.94
CA ASN A 450 17.72 -13.48 -4.60
C ASN A 450 17.41 -12.01 -4.92
N ILE A 451 16.26 -11.74 -5.59
CA ILE A 451 15.79 -10.37 -5.87
C ILE A 451 15.70 -9.57 -4.57
N GLY A 452 15.11 -10.13 -3.52
CA GLY A 452 14.94 -9.47 -2.23
C GLY A 452 16.23 -9.09 -1.54
N ASN A 453 17.24 -9.95 -1.64
CA ASN A 453 18.56 -9.76 -1.05
C ASN A 453 19.33 -8.65 -1.77
N TRP A 454 19.43 -8.71 -3.11
CA TRP A 454 20.23 -7.71 -3.84
C TRP A 454 19.52 -6.35 -3.92
N SER A 455 18.21 -6.30 -4.18
CA SER A 455 17.46 -5.05 -4.23
C SER A 455 17.41 -4.38 -2.85
N GLY A 456 17.20 -5.15 -1.78
CA GLY A 456 17.20 -4.63 -0.41
C GLY A 456 18.55 -4.06 0.01
N SER A 457 19.65 -4.69 -0.42
CA SER A 457 21.00 -4.18 -0.18
C SER A 457 21.24 -2.87 -0.93
N LEU A 458 20.91 -2.80 -2.23
CA LEU A 458 21.09 -1.60 -3.05
C LEU A 458 20.23 -0.41 -2.58
N LEU A 459 19.00 -0.66 -2.14
CA LEU A 459 18.15 0.38 -1.54
C LEU A 459 18.70 0.85 -0.19
N SER A 460 19.26 -0.05 0.62
CA SER A 460 19.90 0.30 1.89
C SER A 460 21.16 1.15 1.67
N GLU A 461 21.97 0.84 0.65
CA GLU A 461 23.15 1.63 0.25
C GLU A 461 22.76 3.02 -0.24
N LYS A 462 21.70 3.12 -1.07
CA LYS A 462 21.14 4.40 -1.52
C LYS A 462 20.68 5.27 -0.34
N LEU A 463 19.91 4.71 0.61
CA LEU A 463 19.51 5.45 1.82
C LEU A 463 20.72 5.93 2.65
N CYS A 464 21.80 5.15 2.71
CA CYS A 464 23.02 5.53 3.43
C CYS A 464 23.82 6.65 2.75
N SER A 465 23.73 6.77 1.42
CA SER A 465 24.41 7.84 0.65
C SER A 465 23.54 9.09 0.49
N GLU A 466 22.23 8.93 0.21
CA GLU A 466 21.24 10.02 0.21
C GLU A 466 21.26 10.78 1.55
N GLY A 467 21.29 10.06 2.69
CA GLY A 467 21.34 10.66 4.04
C GLY A 467 22.62 11.46 4.37
N VAL A 468 23.61 11.50 3.47
CA VAL A 468 24.82 12.34 3.58
C VAL A 468 24.72 13.59 2.70
N GLN A 469 23.82 13.62 1.70
CA GLN A 469 23.72 14.70 0.70
C GLN A 469 22.34 15.39 0.65
N GLY A 470 21.28 14.81 1.21
CA GLY A 470 19.93 15.40 1.14
C GLY A 470 18.92 14.76 2.08
N LEU A 471 17.64 14.91 1.74
CA LEU A 471 16.53 14.26 2.45
C LEU A 471 16.30 12.86 1.85
N PRO A 472 16.35 11.77 2.64
CA PRO A 472 16.24 10.41 2.11
C PRO A 472 14.86 10.12 1.51
N ASN A 473 14.79 9.24 0.51
CA ASN A 473 13.54 8.85 -0.12
C ASN A 473 12.61 8.12 0.87
N LEU A 474 11.54 8.80 1.32
CA LEU A 474 10.62 8.29 2.34
C LEU A 474 9.87 7.01 1.93
N GLU A 475 9.61 6.75 0.64
CA GLU A 475 8.97 5.48 0.21
C GLU A 475 9.95 4.31 0.29
N VAL A 476 11.20 4.53 -0.12
CA VAL A 476 12.28 3.53 -0.01
C VAL A 476 12.60 3.24 1.44
N GLU A 477 12.75 4.27 2.28
CA GLU A 477 12.98 4.12 3.72
C GLU A 477 11.86 3.31 4.38
N TYR A 478 10.59 3.62 4.04
CA TYR A 478 9.45 2.92 4.60
C TYR A 478 9.41 1.46 4.18
N ALA A 479 9.49 1.16 2.87
CA ALA A 479 9.39 -0.20 2.36
C ALA A 479 10.52 -1.11 2.88
N VAL A 480 11.75 -0.60 2.98
CA VAL A 480 12.90 -1.37 3.49
C VAL A 480 12.81 -1.61 5.00
N LYS A 481 12.28 -0.66 5.78
CA LYS A 481 12.14 -0.79 7.24
C LYS A 481 10.88 -1.52 7.68
N LEU A 482 9.83 -1.52 6.87
CA LEU A 482 8.51 -2.08 7.17
C LEU A 482 7.97 -2.80 5.91
N PRO A 483 8.23 -4.11 5.76
CA PRO A 483 7.57 -4.93 4.74
C PRO A 483 6.05 -4.86 4.85
N PHE A 484 5.32 -5.02 3.74
CA PHE A 484 3.84 -4.89 3.70
C PHE A 484 3.05 -5.84 4.63
N TYR A 485 3.72 -6.84 5.22
CA TYR A 485 3.16 -7.74 6.22
C TYR A 485 3.42 -7.31 7.69
N THR A 486 4.16 -6.20 7.92
CA THR A 486 4.38 -5.60 9.25
C THR A 486 3.72 -4.22 9.39
N THR A 487 2.93 -3.80 8.41
CA THR A 487 2.12 -2.56 8.40
C THR A 487 0.63 -2.91 8.53
N LEU A 488 -0.26 -1.92 8.68
CA LEU A 488 -1.72 -2.12 8.69
C LEU A 488 -2.39 -1.11 7.75
N GLU A 489 -3.48 -1.53 7.10
CA GLU A 489 -4.07 -0.85 5.95
C GLU A 489 -4.35 0.64 6.22
N ARG A 490 -5.07 1.01 7.29
CA ARG A 490 -5.32 2.44 7.59
C ARG A 490 -4.09 3.23 8.04
N LEU A 491 -3.02 2.60 8.52
CA LEU A 491 -1.74 3.29 8.77
C LEU A 491 -1.02 3.61 7.45
N ASP A 492 -0.98 2.64 6.53
CA ASP A 492 -0.46 2.83 5.17
C ASP A 492 -1.28 3.91 4.44
N HIS A 493 -2.62 3.81 4.47
CA HIS A 493 -3.50 4.81 3.85
C HIS A 493 -3.24 6.21 4.41
N LYS A 494 -3.16 6.39 5.73
CA LYS A 494 -2.87 7.70 6.35
C LYS A 494 -1.54 8.27 5.83
N ARG A 495 -0.46 7.48 5.91
CA ARG A 495 0.87 7.88 5.44
C ARG A 495 0.86 8.25 3.94
N ASN A 496 0.22 7.44 3.12
CA ASN A 496 0.22 7.61 1.67
C ASN A 496 -0.66 8.77 1.21
N ILE A 497 -1.71 9.12 1.97
CA ILE A 497 -2.52 10.32 1.77
C ILE A 497 -1.73 11.58 2.18
N GLU A 498 -1.08 11.56 3.35
CA GLU A 498 -0.30 12.69 3.88
C GLU A 498 0.98 12.99 3.06
N HIS A 499 1.49 12.00 2.31
CA HIS A 499 2.61 12.15 1.38
C HIS A 499 2.22 11.99 -0.11
N PHE A 500 0.94 12.11 -0.45
CA PHE A 500 0.48 11.92 -1.83
C PHE A 500 0.98 13.05 -2.76
N ASP A 501 1.62 12.71 -3.88
CA ASP A 501 1.98 13.73 -4.88
C ASP A 501 0.76 14.15 -5.70
N ALA A 502 0.03 15.14 -5.18
CA ALA A 502 -1.10 15.78 -5.83
C ALA A 502 -0.73 16.48 -7.16
N ARG A 503 0.57 16.70 -7.45
CA ARG A 503 1.07 17.30 -8.69
C ARG A 503 1.37 16.23 -9.75
N GLY A 504 1.81 15.04 -9.34
CA GLY A 504 1.88 13.83 -10.17
C GLY A 504 3.03 13.77 -11.16
N SER A 505 4.18 14.39 -10.86
CA SER A 505 5.25 14.61 -11.86
C SER A 505 6.02 13.32 -12.20
N HIS A 506 5.56 12.60 -13.23
CA HIS A 506 6.33 11.55 -13.90
C HIS A 506 7.20 12.18 -15.00
N ILE A 507 8.47 12.43 -14.67
CA ILE A 507 9.49 12.90 -15.60
C ILE A 507 9.99 11.70 -16.44
N LEU A 508 9.81 11.78 -17.76
CA LEU A 508 10.46 10.91 -18.75
C LEU A 508 11.45 11.78 -19.54
N LYS A 509 11.33 11.85 -20.87
CA LYS A 509 12.01 12.88 -21.70
C LYS A 509 11.41 14.28 -21.55
N THR A 510 10.12 14.32 -21.22
CA THR A 510 9.37 15.50 -20.78
C THR A 510 8.43 15.06 -19.65
N GLU A 511 7.79 16.01 -18.97
CA GLU A 511 6.79 15.70 -17.94
C GLU A 511 5.51 15.16 -18.62
N CYS A 512 5.02 13.99 -18.19
CA CYS A 512 3.82 13.36 -18.75
C CYS A 512 2.67 13.40 -17.74
N LEU A 513 1.74 14.35 -17.89
CA LEU A 513 0.73 14.71 -16.87
C LEU A 513 -0.72 14.64 -17.37
N PRO A 514 -1.50 13.61 -16.98
CA PRO A 514 -2.96 13.66 -16.98
C PRO A 514 -3.44 14.61 -15.87
N TYR A 515 -3.43 15.91 -16.15
CA TYR A 515 -3.67 16.96 -15.14
C TYR A 515 -5.00 16.79 -14.37
N GLY A 516 -4.96 17.05 -13.06
CA GLY A 516 -6.12 17.07 -12.18
C GLY A 516 -6.52 15.72 -11.56
N ILE A 517 -6.16 14.56 -12.13
CA ILE A 517 -6.61 13.27 -11.58
C ILE A 517 -6.08 13.02 -10.16
N ASN A 518 -4.82 13.37 -9.88
CA ASN A 518 -4.21 13.19 -8.56
C ASN A 518 -4.89 14.05 -7.47
N GLN A 519 -5.44 15.20 -7.83
CA GLN A 519 -6.20 16.05 -6.89
C GLN A 519 -7.55 15.40 -6.52
N GLU A 520 -8.23 14.78 -7.49
CA GLU A 520 -9.48 14.06 -7.25
C GLU A 520 -9.24 12.76 -6.47
N LEU A 521 -8.17 12.01 -6.76
CA LEU A 521 -7.75 10.84 -5.99
C LEU A 521 -7.51 11.22 -4.52
N LEU A 522 -6.71 12.25 -4.27
CA LEU A 522 -6.41 12.75 -2.93
C LEU A 522 -7.67 13.20 -2.21
N ALA A 523 -8.51 14.02 -2.85
CA ALA A 523 -9.73 14.53 -2.23
C ALA A 523 -10.74 13.42 -1.89
N LEU A 524 -10.89 12.38 -2.74
CA LEU A 524 -11.72 11.22 -2.40
C LEU A 524 -11.18 10.45 -1.19
N ALA A 525 -9.86 10.28 -1.10
CA ALA A 525 -9.23 9.57 0.02
C ALA A 525 -9.28 10.36 1.34
N VAL A 526 -9.17 11.68 1.28
CA VAL A 526 -9.37 12.57 2.44
C VAL A 526 -10.79 12.46 2.99
N ASP A 527 -11.80 12.53 2.12
CA ASP A 527 -13.21 12.40 2.50
C ASP A 527 -13.50 10.99 3.06
N ASP A 528 -13.01 9.92 2.41
CA ASP A 528 -13.17 8.53 2.83
C ASP A 528 -12.55 8.23 4.20
N PHE A 529 -11.31 8.69 4.40
CA PHE A 529 -10.57 8.49 5.64
C PHE A 529 -11.24 9.24 6.80
N THR A 530 -11.62 10.50 6.59
CA THR A 530 -12.26 11.35 7.61
C THR A 530 -13.63 10.79 8.00
N PHE A 531 -14.45 10.36 7.04
CA PHE A 531 -15.74 9.70 7.31
C PHE A 531 -15.58 8.38 8.05
N SER A 532 -14.57 7.58 7.71
CA SER A 532 -14.29 6.33 8.42
C SER A 532 -13.78 6.58 9.84
N GLN A 533 -12.94 7.59 10.06
CA GLN A 533 -12.36 7.92 11.35
C GLN A 533 -13.43 8.39 12.37
N SER A 534 -14.47 9.13 11.95
CA SER A 534 -15.56 9.50 12.87
C SER A 534 -16.35 8.28 13.35
N ILE A 535 -16.64 7.33 12.45
CA ILE A 535 -17.24 6.04 12.81
C ILE A 535 -16.35 5.27 13.79
N TYR A 536 -15.02 5.30 13.62
CA TYR A 536 -14.11 4.63 14.56
C TYR A 536 -14.13 5.24 15.97
N GLN A 537 -14.38 6.55 16.08
CA GLN A 537 -14.51 7.24 17.36
C GLN A 537 -15.83 6.86 18.08
N ASP A 538 -16.95 6.84 17.36
CA ASP A 538 -18.24 6.41 17.92
C ASP A 538 -18.25 4.92 18.31
N GLU A 539 -17.60 4.05 17.54
CA GLU A 539 -17.42 2.63 17.86
C GLU A 539 -16.58 2.43 19.14
N LEU A 540 -15.49 3.18 19.30
CA LEU A 540 -14.68 3.11 20.52
C LEU A 540 -15.47 3.59 21.76
N LEU A 541 -16.31 4.62 21.62
CA LEU A 541 -17.22 5.09 22.68
C LEU A 541 -18.35 4.08 22.99
N HIS A 542 -18.79 3.27 22.03
CA HIS A 542 -19.68 2.14 22.28
C HIS A 542 -18.96 1.04 23.09
N LEU A 543 -17.72 0.70 22.73
CA LEU A 543 -16.96 -0.36 23.38
C LEU A 543 -16.55 0.00 24.81
N ASP A 544 -16.12 1.24 25.07
CA ASP A 544 -15.85 1.75 26.42
C ASP A 544 -17.07 1.61 27.35
N ARG A 545 -18.27 1.87 26.83
CA ARG A 545 -19.52 1.66 27.55
C ARG A 545 -19.80 0.17 27.80
N TRP A 546 -19.63 -0.68 26.78
CA TRP A 546 -19.83 -2.12 26.90
C TRP A 546 -18.88 -2.77 27.92
N VAL A 547 -17.62 -2.33 28.02
CA VAL A 547 -16.67 -2.78 29.06
C VAL A 547 -17.23 -2.52 30.47
N LYS A 548 -17.75 -1.30 30.71
CA LYS A 548 -18.29 -0.87 32.00
C LYS A 548 -19.66 -1.48 32.32
N GLU A 549 -20.52 -1.64 31.33
CA GLU A 549 -21.81 -2.34 31.45
C GLU A 549 -21.62 -3.82 31.82
N ASN A 550 -20.53 -4.44 31.36
CA ASN A 550 -20.12 -5.80 31.73
C ASN A 550 -19.15 -5.87 32.91
N ARG A 551 -18.77 -4.73 33.50
CA ARG A 551 -17.90 -4.62 34.70
C ARG A 551 -16.49 -5.21 34.52
N LEU A 552 -16.01 -5.30 33.28
CA LEU A 552 -14.66 -5.80 32.94
C LEU A 552 -13.56 -4.83 33.41
N ASP A 553 -13.91 -3.57 33.66
CA ASP A 553 -13.08 -2.55 34.31
C ASP A 553 -12.88 -2.75 35.82
N GLN A 554 -13.65 -3.65 36.44
CA GLN A 554 -13.60 -3.94 37.89
C GLN A 554 -12.67 -5.11 38.23
N LEU A 555 -12.31 -5.93 37.25
CA LEU A 555 -11.45 -7.11 37.40
C LEU A 555 -9.99 -6.68 37.59
N GLN A 556 -9.49 -6.72 38.83
CA GLN A 556 -8.16 -6.18 39.19
C GLN A 556 -6.99 -6.95 38.56
N PHE A 557 -7.20 -8.19 38.09
CA PHE A 557 -6.21 -8.97 37.36
C PHE A 557 -6.11 -8.61 35.87
N ALA A 558 -7.15 -7.99 35.29
CA ALA A 558 -7.32 -7.90 33.84
C ALA A 558 -6.64 -6.66 33.23
N ARG A 559 -5.70 -6.89 32.30
CA ARG A 559 -5.03 -5.87 31.47
C ARG A 559 -6.05 -5.17 30.59
N GLN A 560 -6.23 -3.87 30.81
CA GLN A 560 -7.17 -3.05 30.03
C GLN A 560 -6.61 -2.75 28.63
N LYS A 561 -6.87 -3.65 27.67
CA LYS A 561 -6.34 -3.60 26.29
C LYS A 561 -7.32 -3.13 25.21
N LEU A 562 -8.49 -2.60 25.58
CA LEU A 562 -9.56 -2.18 24.66
C LEU A 562 -9.07 -1.38 23.44
N THR A 563 -8.22 -0.38 23.62
CA THR A 563 -7.73 0.45 22.51
C THR A 563 -6.84 -0.31 21.52
N TYR A 564 -6.13 -1.35 21.95
CA TYR A 564 -5.31 -2.20 21.09
C TYR A 564 -6.17 -3.25 20.37
N CYS A 565 -7.12 -3.86 21.09
CA CYS A 565 -8.11 -4.78 20.50
C CYS A 565 -8.97 -4.07 19.45
N TYR A 566 -9.32 -2.80 19.66
CA TYR A 566 -10.06 -2.00 18.69
C TYR A 566 -9.18 -1.42 17.57
N LEU A 567 -7.93 -1.01 17.84
CA LEU A 567 -6.95 -0.65 16.80
C LEU A 567 -6.82 -1.78 15.77
N SER A 568 -6.67 -3.03 16.22
CA SER A 568 -6.50 -4.16 15.30
C SER A 568 -7.71 -4.36 14.39
N ALA A 569 -8.93 -4.16 14.91
CA ALA A 569 -10.16 -4.16 14.13
C ALA A 569 -10.24 -2.97 13.14
N ALA A 570 -10.10 -1.74 13.62
CA ALA A 570 -10.29 -0.52 12.83
C ALA A 570 -9.21 -0.31 11.76
N ALA A 571 -7.97 -0.73 12.04
CA ALA A 571 -6.85 -0.57 11.12
C ALA A 571 -6.92 -1.50 9.90
N THR A 572 -7.63 -2.63 10.00
CA THR A 572 -7.64 -3.71 8.98
C THR A 572 -9.01 -3.99 8.38
N ILE A 573 -10.09 -3.94 9.17
CA ILE A 573 -11.49 -4.07 8.72
C ILE A 573 -12.05 -2.66 8.48
N PHE A 574 -11.39 -1.92 7.59
CA PHE A 574 -11.55 -0.48 7.45
C PHE A 574 -12.83 0.04 6.75
N PRO A 575 -13.52 -0.68 5.83
CA PRO A 575 -14.76 -0.18 5.20
C PRO A 575 -15.84 0.13 6.23
N PRO A 576 -16.42 1.34 6.26
CA PRO A 576 -17.28 1.81 7.35
C PRO A 576 -18.51 0.91 7.58
N GLU A 577 -19.00 0.26 6.53
CA GLU A 577 -20.15 -0.66 6.53
C GLU A 577 -19.94 -1.89 7.43
N LEU A 578 -18.69 -2.32 7.63
CA LEU A 578 -18.32 -3.51 8.40
C LEU A 578 -18.25 -3.27 9.93
N SER A 579 -19.14 -2.42 10.45
CA SER A 579 -19.17 -2.04 11.87
C SER A 579 -19.41 -3.23 12.80
N ASP A 580 -20.41 -4.08 12.52
CA ASP A 580 -20.67 -5.27 13.34
C ASP A 580 -19.47 -6.26 13.35
N ALA A 581 -18.68 -6.30 12.26
CA ALA A 581 -17.45 -7.10 12.19
C ALA A 581 -16.32 -6.51 13.06
N ARG A 582 -16.11 -5.19 13.03
CA ARG A 582 -15.14 -4.51 13.93
C ARG A 582 -15.52 -4.66 15.40
N ILE A 583 -16.79 -4.47 15.73
CA ILE A 583 -17.32 -4.62 17.09
C ILE A 583 -17.22 -6.07 17.58
N SER A 584 -17.49 -7.07 16.70
CA SER A 584 -17.24 -8.49 16.98
C SER A 584 -15.78 -8.74 17.36
N TRP A 585 -14.85 -8.33 16.49
CA TRP A 585 -13.41 -8.52 16.66
C TRP A 585 -12.90 -7.89 17.96
N ALA A 586 -13.23 -6.62 18.20
CA ALA A 586 -12.76 -5.89 19.37
C ALA A 586 -13.35 -6.41 20.70
N LYS A 587 -14.64 -6.78 20.74
CA LYS A 587 -15.25 -7.37 21.94
C LYS A 587 -14.63 -8.72 22.29
N ASN A 588 -14.46 -9.60 21.30
CA ASN A 588 -13.82 -10.90 21.54
C ASN A 588 -12.34 -10.72 21.94
N GLY A 589 -11.60 -9.80 21.31
CA GLY A 589 -10.20 -9.51 21.69
C GLY A 589 -10.04 -8.97 23.12
N VAL A 590 -11.00 -8.19 23.63
CA VAL A 590 -11.02 -7.79 25.05
C VAL A 590 -11.36 -8.99 25.93
N LEU A 591 -12.38 -9.78 25.59
CA LEU A 591 -12.76 -10.96 26.37
C LEU A 591 -11.63 -12.00 26.43
N THR A 592 -10.89 -12.24 25.33
CA THR A 592 -9.78 -13.19 25.33
C THR A 592 -8.63 -12.70 26.21
N THR A 593 -8.31 -11.41 26.18
CA THR A 593 -7.32 -10.80 27.11
C THR A 593 -7.75 -10.99 28.58
N VAL A 594 -9.03 -10.75 28.90
CA VAL A 594 -9.56 -10.92 30.26
C VAL A 594 -9.51 -12.39 30.70
N VAL A 595 -9.79 -13.33 29.80
CA VAL A 595 -9.75 -14.77 30.08
C VAL A 595 -8.30 -15.27 30.21
N ASP A 596 -7.39 -14.81 29.35
CA ASP A 596 -5.94 -15.04 29.43
C ASP A 596 -5.40 -14.66 30.82
N ASP A 597 -5.62 -13.41 31.25
CA ASP A 597 -5.24 -12.95 32.59
C ASP A 597 -5.89 -13.74 33.73
N PHE A 598 -7.09 -14.30 33.51
CA PHE A 598 -7.79 -15.10 34.51
C PHE A 598 -7.19 -16.50 34.67
N PHE A 599 -6.79 -17.14 33.57
CA PHE A 599 -6.15 -18.47 33.59
C PHE A 599 -4.69 -18.42 34.08
N ASP A 600 -3.94 -17.39 33.70
CA ASP A 600 -2.51 -17.25 34.02
C ASP A 600 -2.24 -16.70 35.43
N VAL A 601 -3.11 -15.82 35.96
CA VAL A 601 -2.84 -15.07 37.20
C VAL A 601 -4.07 -14.92 38.10
N GLY A 602 -5.24 -14.68 37.52
CA GLY A 602 -6.40 -14.14 38.25
C GLY A 602 -7.27 -15.14 38.99
N GLY A 603 -7.32 -16.41 38.59
CA GLY A 603 -8.29 -17.41 39.06
C GLY A 603 -7.68 -18.64 39.74
N SER A 604 -8.36 -19.13 40.79
CA SER A 604 -8.05 -20.43 41.40
C SER A 604 -8.41 -21.60 40.47
N LYS A 605 -7.90 -22.81 40.72
CA LYS A 605 -8.24 -23.98 39.89
C LYS A 605 -9.76 -24.23 39.87
N GLU A 606 -10.42 -24.09 41.01
CA GLU A 606 -11.86 -24.23 41.20
C GLU A 606 -12.64 -23.17 40.40
N GLU A 607 -12.12 -21.94 40.28
CA GLU A 607 -12.72 -20.87 39.48
C GLU A 607 -12.64 -21.15 37.97
N LEU A 608 -11.51 -21.70 37.49
CA LEU A 608 -11.36 -22.08 36.09
C LEU A 608 -12.26 -23.27 35.73
N GLU A 609 -12.34 -24.28 36.60
CA GLU A 609 -13.25 -25.42 36.43
C GLU A 609 -14.73 -25.01 36.45
N ASN A 610 -15.12 -24.07 37.32
CA ASN A 610 -16.49 -23.52 37.35
C ASN A 610 -16.80 -22.75 36.06
N LEU A 611 -15.88 -21.91 35.56
CA LEU A 611 -16.05 -21.17 34.31
C LEU A 611 -16.20 -22.12 33.10
N ILE A 612 -15.40 -23.19 33.03
CA ILE A 612 -15.52 -24.22 31.98
C ILE A 612 -16.88 -24.92 32.06
N ALA A 613 -17.29 -25.40 33.24
CA ALA A 613 -18.56 -26.11 33.43
C ALA A 613 -19.79 -25.25 33.07
N LEU A 614 -19.76 -23.95 33.37
CA LEU A 614 -20.81 -23.00 32.98
C LEU A 614 -20.90 -22.83 31.45
N VAL A 615 -19.77 -22.86 30.74
CA VAL A 615 -19.73 -22.77 29.26
C VAL A 615 -20.13 -24.08 28.60
N GLU A 616 -19.73 -25.24 29.14
CA GLU A 616 -20.19 -26.56 28.68
C GLU A 616 -21.71 -26.71 28.77
N LYS A 617 -22.31 -26.14 29.82
CA LYS A 617 -23.76 -26.15 30.08
C LYS A 617 -24.45 -24.88 29.57
N TRP A 618 -24.00 -24.28 28.47
CA TRP A 618 -24.40 -22.93 28.02
C TRP A 618 -25.89 -22.57 28.19
N ASP A 619 -26.82 -23.38 27.68
CA ASP A 619 -28.27 -23.10 27.76
C ASP A 619 -28.90 -23.54 29.11
N GLU A 620 -28.16 -24.27 29.95
CA GLU A 620 -28.57 -24.78 31.27
C GLU A 620 -27.81 -24.17 32.47
N HIS A 621 -26.89 -23.21 32.24
CA HIS A 621 -25.98 -22.63 33.25
C HIS A 621 -26.66 -22.12 34.54
N HIS A 622 -27.96 -21.83 34.49
CA HIS A 622 -28.80 -21.46 35.63
C HIS A 622 -28.99 -22.59 36.68
N LYS A 623 -28.47 -23.79 36.41
CA LYS A 623 -28.45 -24.94 37.34
C LYS A 623 -27.16 -25.03 38.17
N ASP A 624 -26.16 -24.20 37.86
CA ASP A 624 -24.84 -24.20 38.47
C ASP A 624 -24.58 -22.85 39.14
N ASP A 625 -24.06 -22.87 40.37
CA ASP A 625 -23.70 -21.65 41.09
C ASP A 625 -22.34 -21.09 40.60
N PHE A 626 -22.23 -19.76 40.57
CA PHE A 626 -20.95 -19.08 40.39
C PHE A 626 -20.13 -19.19 41.68
N CYS A 627 -18.95 -19.81 41.62
CA CYS A 627 -18.10 -19.95 42.80
C CYS A 627 -17.46 -18.63 43.26
N SER A 628 -17.40 -17.62 42.39
CA SER A 628 -16.93 -16.27 42.72
C SER A 628 -17.61 -15.17 41.91
N GLU A 629 -17.46 -13.93 42.38
CA GLU A 629 -17.90 -12.73 41.65
C GLU A 629 -17.09 -12.53 40.35
N GLN A 630 -15.82 -12.94 40.33
CA GLN A 630 -14.95 -12.90 39.15
C GLN A 630 -15.47 -13.82 38.05
N VAL A 631 -15.72 -15.09 38.36
CA VAL A 631 -16.31 -16.05 37.39
C VAL A 631 -17.66 -15.55 36.89
N ARG A 632 -18.49 -14.99 37.78
CA ARG A 632 -19.78 -14.40 37.39
C ARG A 632 -19.64 -13.25 36.40
N ILE A 633 -18.70 -12.33 36.61
CA ILE A 633 -18.44 -11.22 35.68
C ILE A 633 -17.96 -11.74 34.32
N VAL A 634 -16.93 -12.61 34.31
CA VAL A 634 -16.35 -13.16 33.08
C VAL A 634 -17.38 -13.97 32.30
N PHE A 635 -18.10 -14.89 32.95
CA PHE A 635 -19.14 -15.68 32.29
C PHE A 635 -20.30 -14.82 31.77
N CYS A 636 -20.81 -13.85 32.54
CA CYS A 636 -21.91 -13.01 32.05
C CYS A 636 -21.49 -12.14 30.85
N ALA A 637 -20.26 -11.62 30.83
CA ALA A 637 -19.73 -10.84 29.72
C ALA A 637 -19.56 -11.70 28.45
N LEU A 638 -19.01 -12.91 28.62
CA LEU A 638 -18.89 -13.92 27.57
C LEU A 638 -20.26 -14.35 27.02
N TYR A 639 -21.17 -14.75 27.90
CA TYR A 639 -22.51 -15.24 27.58
C TYR A 639 -23.33 -14.20 26.81
N THR A 640 -23.39 -12.95 27.30
CA THR A 640 -24.15 -11.90 26.61
C THR A 640 -23.56 -11.55 25.26
N THR A 641 -22.22 -11.48 25.15
CA THR A 641 -21.53 -11.13 23.90
C THR A 641 -21.68 -12.22 22.84
N VAL A 642 -21.48 -13.50 23.20
CA VAL A 642 -21.60 -14.63 22.26
C VAL A 642 -23.05 -14.84 21.81
N ASN A 643 -24.06 -14.67 22.69
CA ASN A 643 -25.46 -14.73 22.26
C ASN A 643 -25.86 -13.53 21.38
N GLN A 644 -25.34 -12.32 21.63
CA GLN A 644 -25.54 -11.16 20.75
C GLN A 644 -24.92 -11.42 19.37
N LEU A 645 -23.66 -11.83 19.33
CA LEU A 645 -22.92 -12.10 18.10
C LEU A 645 -23.53 -13.27 17.32
N GLY A 646 -23.90 -14.36 18.00
CA GLY A 646 -24.62 -15.48 17.39
C GLY A 646 -25.93 -15.07 16.74
N SER A 647 -26.67 -14.12 17.34
CA SER A 647 -27.90 -13.58 16.75
C SER A 647 -27.64 -12.77 15.46
N ILE A 648 -26.61 -11.92 15.47
CA ILE A 648 -26.22 -11.09 14.30
C ILE A 648 -25.69 -11.99 13.17
N ALA A 649 -24.70 -12.83 13.48
CA ALA A 649 -24.07 -13.74 12.54
C ALA A 649 -25.07 -14.74 11.93
N SER A 650 -26.02 -15.27 12.72
CA SER A 650 -27.03 -16.19 12.18
C SER A 650 -28.00 -15.50 11.22
N ALA A 651 -28.29 -14.21 11.43
CA ALA A 651 -29.10 -13.41 10.50
C ALA A 651 -28.35 -13.12 9.18
N VAL A 652 -27.06 -12.82 9.23
CA VAL A 652 -26.22 -12.65 8.02
C VAL A 652 -26.12 -13.98 7.24
N GLN A 653 -25.87 -15.09 7.95
CA GLN A 653 -25.60 -16.39 7.36
C GLN A 653 -26.87 -17.20 6.97
N ASN A 654 -28.07 -16.74 7.33
CA ASN A 654 -29.35 -17.46 7.19
C ASN A 654 -29.37 -18.87 7.81
N ARG A 655 -28.56 -19.11 8.86
CA ARG A 655 -28.47 -20.39 9.58
C ARG A 655 -28.02 -20.13 11.00
N ASP A 656 -28.34 -21.01 11.95
CA ASP A 656 -27.73 -20.90 13.27
C ASP A 656 -26.20 -21.10 13.19
N VAL A 657 -25.48 -20.26 13.93
CA VAL A 657 -24.04 -20.37 14.17
C VAL A 657 -23.68 -20.37 15.66
N LYS A 658 -24.64 -20.15 16.57
CA LYS A 658 -24.41 -19.95 18.02
C LYS A 658 -23.55 -21.07 18.61
N ASN A 659 -23.90 -22.32 18.32
CA ASN A 659 -23.20 -23.49 18.86
C ASN A 659 -21.72 -23.51 18.46
N HIS A 660 -21.38 -23.14 17.22
CA HIS A 660 -19.98 -23.04 16.80
C HIS A 660 -19.22 -21.93 17.53
N LEU A 661 -19.88 -20.81 17.87
CA LEU A 661 -19.26 -19.76 18.68
C LEU A 661 -18.95 -20.25 20.10
N ILE A 662 -19.84 -21.06 20.68
CA ILE A 662 -19.65 -21.69 22.00
C ILE A 662 -18.54 -22.75 21.93
N GLU A 663 -18.51 -23.57 20.88
CA GLU A 663 -17.45 -24.57 20.63
C GLU A 663 -16.05 -23.92 20.54
N ILE A 664 -15.92 -22.79 19.83
CA ILE A 664 -14.65 -22.02 19.74
C ILE A 664 -14.18 -21.58 21.13
N TRP A 665 -15.08 -21.01 21.95
CA TRP A 665 -14.75 -20.54 23.30
C TRP A 665 -14.42 -21.68 24.26
N LEU A 666 -15.17 -22.78 24.21
CA LEU A 666 -14.92 -23.97 25.03
C LEU A 666 -13.59 -24.64 24.68
N LEU A 667 -13.21 -24.66 23.40
CA LEU A 667 -11.91 -25.15 22.94
C LEU A 667 -10.76 -24.28 23.49
N LEU A 668 -10.90 -22.96 23.48
CA LEU A 668 -9.92 -22.05 24.09
C LEU A 668 -9.77 -22.28 25.60
N LEU A 669 -10.87 -22.29 26.34
CA LEU A 669 -10.84 -22.43 27.81
C LEU A 669 -10.19 -23.76 28.25
N ARG A 670 -10.45 -24.85 27.53
CA ARG A 670 -9.80 -26.15 27.77
C ARG A 670 -8.30 -26.10 27.45
N SER A 671 -7.90 -25.40 26.39
CA SER A 671 -6.50 -25.26 25.99
C SER A 671 -5.70 -24.38 26.96
N MET A 672 -6.30 -23.31 27.49
CA MET A 672 -5.70 -22.51 28.57
C MET A 672 -5.63 -23.28 29.89
N MET A 673 -6.62 -24.15 30.19
CA MET A 673 -6.53 -25.06 31.33
C MET A 673 -5.32 -25.98 31.23
N THR A 674 -5.00 -26.50 30.04
CA THR A 674 -3.80 -27.32 29.80
C THR A 674 -2.51 -26.57 30.20
N GLU A 675 -2.34 -25.31 29.81
CA GLU A 675 -1.12 -24.55 30.16
C GLU A 675 -1.05 -24.24 31.66
N ALA A 676 -2.19 -23.89 32.27
CA ALA A 676 -2.28 -23.68 33.70
C ALA A 676 -2.03 -24.97 34.51
N GLU A 677 -2.38 -26.15 33.98
CA GLU A 677 -2.03 -27.45 34.59
C GLU A 677 -0.56 -27.83 34.36
N TRP A 678 0.02 -27.53 33.20
CA TRP A 678 1.46 -27.69 32.96
C TRP A 678 2.28 -26.83 33.94
N GLN A 679 1.92 -25.55 34.11
CA GLN A 679 2.58 -24.63 35.03
C GLN A 679 2.47 -25.11 36.49
N ARG A 680 1.26 -25.53 36.93
CA ARG A 680 1.02 -26.04 38.30
C ARG A 680 1.74 -27.36 38.59
N SER A 681 1.93 -28.21 37.60
CA SER A 681 2.62 -29.51 37.73
C SER A 681 4.13 -29.44 37.44
N GLN A 682 4.63 -28.28 37.00
CA GLN A 682 6.00 -28.09 36.48
C GLN A 682 6.33 -29.06 35.33
N TYR A 683 5.33 -29.43 34.53
CA TYR A 683 5.50 -30.29 33.38
C TYR A 683 6.19 -29.52 32.24
N VAL A 684 7.15 -30.18 31.59
CA VAL A 684 7.87 -29.67 30.42
C VAL A 684 7.28 -30.35 29.18
N PRO A 685 6.38 -29.70 28.41
CA PRO A 685 5.82 -30.27 27.19
C PRO A 685 6.88 -30.36 26.10
N THR A 686 6.79 -31.36 25.22
CA THR A 686 7.57 -31.36 23.98
C THR A 686 7.16 -30.20 23.08
N MET A 687 8.00 -29.84 22.10
CA MET A 687 7.66 -28.81 21.11
C MET A 687 6.38 -29.12 20.31
N GLU A 688 6.07 -30.40 20.10
CA GLU A 688 4.86 -30.82 19.37
C GLU A 688 3.59 -30.64 20.23
N GLU A 689 3.61 -31.09 21.48
CA GLU A 689 2.52 -30.87 22.45
C GLU A 689 2.30 -29.38 22.71
N TYR A 690 3.40 -28.64 22.93
CA TYR A 690 3.37 -27.20 23.17
C TYR A 690 2.75 -26.43 21.99
N MET A 691 3.19 -26.66 20.76
CA MET A 691 2.63 -25.96 19.60
C MET A 691 1.20 -26.40 19.26
N THR A 692 0.85 -27.67 19.51
CA THR A 692 -0.51 -28.18 19.31
C THR A 692 -1.51 -27.48 20.24
N ASN A 693 -1.12 -27.22 21.49
CA ASN A 693 -1.92 -26.40 22.40
C ASN A 693 -1.82 -24.90 22.08
N GLY A 694 -0.60 -24.40 21.85
CA GLY A 694 -0.25 -23.00 21.56
C GLY A 694 -1.04 -22.37 20.41
N VAL A 695 -1.34 -23.14 19.36
CA VAL A 695 -2.19 -22.72 18.23
C VAL A 695 -3.62 -22.34 18.66
N VAL A 696 -4.10 -22.89 19.78
CA VAL A 696 -5.42 -22.62 20.36
C VAL A 696 -5.32 -21.64 21.53
N SER A 697 -4.44 -21.88 22.51
CA SER A 697 -4.30 -21.06 23.73
C SER A 697 -3.91 -19.61 23.44
N PHE A 698 -3.22 -19.33 22.33
CA PHE A 698 -2.95 -17.97 21.84
C PHE A 698 -4.22 -17.19 21.40
N ALA A 699 -5.41 -17.74 21.63
CA ALA A 699 -6.69 -17.04 21.73
C ALA A 699 -7.20 -16.26 20.50
N LEU A 700 -6.58 -16.43 19.32
CA LEU A 700 -7.06 -15.81 18.07
C LEU A 700 -8.40 -16.39 17.60
N GLY A 701 -8.76 -17.60 18.05
CA GLY A 701 -9.96 -18.34 17.65
C GLY A 701 -11.25 -17.52 17.82
N PRO A 702 -11.61 -17.09 19.04
CA PRO A 702 -12.76 -16.21 19.27
C PRO A 702 -12.74 -14.86 18.55
N ILE A 703 -11.58 -14.37 18.09
CA ILE A 703 -11.46 -13.05 17.44
C ILE A 703 -11.79 -13.19 15.95
N VAL A 704 -11.09 -14.09 15.27
CA VAL A 704 -11.11 -14.22 13.81
C VAL A 704 -12.30 -15.06 13.34
N LEU A 705 -12.50 -16.23 13.94
CA LEU A 705 -13.46 -17.22 13.43
C LEU A 705 -14.94 -16.77 13.52
N PRO A 706 -15.40 -16.06 14.57
CA PRO A 706 -16.73 -15.46 14.61
C PRO A 706 -16.89 -14.28 13.64
N THR A 707 -15.83 -13.49 13.46
CA THR A 707 -15.86 -12.30 12.58
C THR A 707 -15.94 -12.70 11.09
N SER A 708 -15.45 -13.89 10.72
CA SER A 708 -15.67 -14.51 9.40
C SER A 708 -17.15 -14.75 9.06
N TYR A 709 -18.09 -14.67 10.01
CA TYR A 709 -19.53 -14.68 9.71
C TYR A 709 -20.11 -13.31 9.37
N CYS A 710 -19.32 -12.24 9.46
CA CYS A 710 -19.76 -10.84 9.32
C CYS A 710 -19.13 -10.12 8.11
N VAL A 711 -18.43 -10.83 7.22
CA VAL A 711 -17.72 -10.25 6.06
C VAL A 711 -18.00 -11.04 4.78
N GLY A 712 -18.08 -10.34 3.64
CA GLY A 712 -18.14 -10.94 2.30
C GLY A 712 -19.30 -11.92 2.08
N GLU A 713 -19.01 -13.02 1.39
CA GLU A 713 -19.98 -14.08 1.09
C GLU A 713 -20.30 -14.98 2.29
N LYS A 714 -21.35 -15.79 2.19
CA LYS A 714 -21.81 -16.65 3.28
C LYS A 714 -20.87 -17.84 3.49
N LEU A 715 -20.24 -17.89 4.67
CA LEU A 715 -19.38 -18.98 5.10
C LEU A 715 -20.22 -20.25 5.39
N LEU A 716 -20.25 -21.15 4.42
CA LEU A 716 -21.01 -22.41 4.46
C LEU A 716 -20.58 -23.29 5.64
N GLY A 717 -21.52 -24.03 6.22
CA GLY A 717 -21.24 -24.95 7.34
C GLY A 717 -20.28 -26.11 6.98
N SER A 718 -20.08 -26.38 5.70
CA SER A 718 -19.07 -27.29 5.17
C SER A 718 -17.67 -26.68 5.10
N ALA A 719 -17.57 -25.37 4.83
CA ALA A 719 -16.30 -24.65 4.75
C ALA A 719 -15.60 -24.57 6.12
N VAL A 720 -16.38 -24.30 7.17
CA VAL A 720 -15.95 -24.31 8.58
C VAL A 720 -15.35 -25.66 9.01
N LYS A 721 -15.79 -26.75 8.37
CA LYS A 721 -15.31 -28.12 8.62
C LYS A 721 -14.26 -28.60 7.60
N ASN A 722 -13.78 -27.72 6.73
CA ASN A 722 -12.79 -28.06 5.72
C ASN A 722 -11.37 -27.85 6.24
N GLN A 723 -10.46 -28.71 5.79
CA GLN A 723 -9.03 -28.63 6.12
C GLN A 723 -8.43 -27.24 5.80
N GLU A 724 -8.85 -26.56 4.73
CA GLU A 724 -8.40 -25.21 4.41
C GLU A 724 -8.70 -24.20 5.55
N TYR A 725 -9.88 -24.27 6.16
CA TYR A 725 -10.27 -23.36 7.23
C TYR A 725 -9.46 -23.62 8.52
N SER A 726 -9.26 -24.90 8.85
CA SER A 726 -8.40 -25.31 9.97
C SER A 726 -6.93 -24.94 9.74
N GLU A 727 -6.45 -25.04 8.50
CA GLU A 727 -5.05 -24.75 8.15
C GLU A 727 -4.75 -23.24 8.10
N LEU A 728 -5.69 -22.42 7.58
CA LEU A 728 -5.65 -20.95 7.69
C LEU A 728 -5.56 -20.52 9.16
N PHE A 729 -6.36 -21.14 10.04
CA PHE A 729 -6.28 -20.91 11.48
C PHE A 729 -4.93 -21.33 12.06
N ARG A 730 -4.49 -22.56 11.78
CA ARG A 730 -3.23 -23.13 12.29
C ARG A 730 -2.03 -22.27 11.92
N LEU A 731 -1.91 -21.88 10.66
CA LEU A 731 -0.77 -21.08 10.15
C LEU A 731 -0.74 -19.68 10.79
N MET A 732 -1.90 -19.00 10.86
CA MET A 732 -2.04 -17.71 11.52
C MET A 732 -1.66 -17.76 13.00
N SER A 733 -2.18 -18.73 13.77
CA SER A 733 -1.82 -18.88 15.19
C SER A 733 -0.38 -19.36 15.39
N THR A 734 0.18 -20.13 14.45
CA THR A 734 1.60 -20.52 14.47
C THR A 734 2.49 -19.29 14.33
N CYS A 735 2.23 -18.40 13.37
CA CYS A 735 2.91 -17.10 13.29
C CYS A 735 2.75 -16.29 14.58
N GLY A 736 1.54 -16.21 15.11
CA GLY A 736 1.22 -15.45 16.32
C GLY A 736 1.97 -15.88 17.56
N ARG A 737 1.83 -17.14 17.97
CA ARG A 737 2.48 -17.68 19.17
C ARG A 737 4.00 -17.64 19.07
N LEU A 738 4.56 -17.91 17.89
CA LEU A 738 6.01 -17.87 17.69
C LEU A 738 6.58 -16.44 17.71
N LEU A 739 5.81 -15.44 17.24
CA LEU A 739 6.16 -14.02 17.37
C LEU A 739 6.11 -13.55 18.83
N ASP A 740 5.06 -13.94 19.55
CA ASP A 740 4.86 -13.68 20.98
C ASP A 740 6.00 -14.27 21.80
N ASP A 741 6.21 -15.59 21.75
CA ASP A 741 7.30 -16.31 22.42
C ASP A 741 8.68 -15.67 22.18
N SER A 742 8.95 -15.23 20.95
CA SER A 742 10.25 -14.67 20.56
C SER A 742 10.52 -13.30 21.20
N GLN A 743 9.49 -12.48 21.44
CA GLN A 743 9.63 -11.17 22.10
C GLN A 743 9.35 -11.24 23.62
N GLY A 744 8.41 -12.07 24.04
CA GLY A 744 7.99 -12.29 25.43
C GLY A 744 8.99 -13.09 26.27
N PHE A 745 9.90 -13.85 25.62
CA PHE A 745 10.90 -14.73 26.23
C PHE A 745 11.48 -14.25 27.58
N GLU A 746 11.98 -13.02 27.65
CA GLU A 746 12.66 -12.50 28.86
C GLU A 746 11.69 -12.23 30.01
N ARG A 747 10.44 -11.84 29.72
CA ARG A 747 9.37 -11.74 30.72
C ARG A 747 8.97 -13.13 31.19
N GLU A 748 8.56 -14.02 30.28
CA GLU A 748 8.04 -15.33 30.66
C GLU A 748 9.07 -16.16 31.43
N GLY A 749 10.35 -16.11 31.04
CA GLY A 749 11.44 -16.71 31.78
C GLY A 749 11.60 -16.15 33.20
N SER A 750 11.28 -14.87 33.42
CA SER A 750 11.25 -14.26 34.77
C SER A 750 9.98 -14.61 35.57
N GLU A 751 8.88 -14.95 34.89
CA GLU A 751 7.65 -15.49 35.47
C GLU A 751 7.71 -17.02 35.70
N GLY A 752 8.76 -17.70 35.22
CA GLY A 752 8.90 -19.17 35.28
C GLY A 752 8.03 -19.93 34.27
N LYS A 753 7.50 -19.25 33.24
CA LYS A 753 6.73 -19.85 32.15
C LYS A 753 7.66 -20.42 31.06
N LEU A 754 7.19 -21.47 30.39
CA LEU A 754 7.89 -22.09 29.26
C LEU A 754 7.27 -21.68 27.93
N ASN A 755 8.13 -21.35 26.97
CA ASN A 755 7.77 -20.94 25.61
C ASN A 755 8.67 -21.65 24.58
N SER A 756 8.38 -21.54 23.27
CA SER A 756 9.14 -22.23 22.22
C SER A 756 10.65 -21.96 22.28
N VAL A 757 11.07 -20.73 22.58
CA VAL A 757 12.50 -20.38 22.76
C VAL A 757 13.12 -21.21 23.89
N SER A 758 12.48 -21.22 25.06
CA SER A 758 12.94 -21.97 26.24
C SER A 758 12.96 -23.48 25.97
N LEU A 759 11.87 -24.01 25.42
CA LEU A 759 11.71 -25.44 25.14
C LEU A 759 12.71 -25.95 24.11
N LEU A 760 12.99 -25.20 23.03
CA LEU A 760 14.02 -25.60 22.06
C LEU A 760 15.42 -25.63 22.70
N VAL A 761 15.78 -24.65 23.54
CA VAL A 761 17.06 -24.64 24.26
C VAL A 761 17.16 -25.83 25.23
N LEU A 762 16.11 -26.09 26.02
CA LEU A 762 16.06 -27.20 26.98
C LEU A 762 16.17 -28.57 26.28
N HIS A 763 15.34 -28.83 25.26
CA HIS A 763 15.36 -30.11 24.52
C HIS A 763 16.65 -30.32 23.72
N SER A 764 17.39 -29.25 23.37
CA SER A 764 18.72 -29.37 22.76
C SER A 764 19.79 -29.90 23.72
N GLY A 765 19.49 -30.10 25.01
CA GLY A 765 20.47 -30.44 26.04
C GLY A 765 21.49 -29.33 26.29
N GLY A 766 21.14 -28.08 25.98
CA GLY A 766 22.04 -26.92 26.02
C GLY A 766 23.02 -26.83 24.83
N SER A 767 22.85 -27.63 23.77
CA SER A 767 23.70 -27.55 22.57
C SER A 767 23.34 -26.37 21.65
N MET A 768 22.16 -25.78 21.81
CA MET A 768 21.67 -24.65 21.01
C MET A 768 21.49 -23.39 21.88
N SER A 769 21.96 -22.24 21.39
CA SER A 769 21.82 -20.95 22.07
C SER A 769 20.43 -20.31 21.88
N ILE A 770 20.13 -19.26 22.65
CA ILE A 770 18.88 -18.49 22.55
C ILE A 770 18.76 -17.83 21.18
N GLU A 771 19.85 -17.32 20.62
CA GLU A 771 19.88 -16.72 19.28
C GLU A 771 19.63 -17.79 18.21
N ALA A 772 20.19 -18.99 18.36
CA ALA A 772 19.92 -20.10 17.46
C ALA A 772 18.46 -20.59 17.57
N ALA A 773 17.87 -20.57 18.77
CA ALA A 773 16.44 -20.83 18.97
C ALA A 773 15.56 -19.79 18.26
N LYS A 774 15.80 -18.49 18.49
CA LYS A 774 15.05 -17.41 17.82
C LYS A 774 15.22 -17.44 16.29
N ASN A 775 16.40 -17.79 15.79
CA ASN A 775 16.64 -17.99 14.34
C ASN A 775 15.92 -19.22 13.76
N ALA A 776 15.71 -20.29 14.55
CA ALA A 776 14.90 -21.43 14.12
C ALA A 776 13.40 -21.07 14.11
N ILE A 777 12.96 -20.29 15.11
CA ILE A 777 11.59 -19.77 15.24
C ILE A 777 11.25 -18.82 14.08
N GLU A 778 12.13 -17.87 13.75
CA GLU A 778 11.91 -16.93 12.62
C GLU A 778 11.73 -17.66 11.28
N LYS A 779 12.48 -18.74 11.03
CA LYS A 779 12.25 -19.58 9.83
C LYS A 779 10.84 -20.17 9.81
N SER A 780 10.38 -20.71 10.93
CA SER A 780 9.02 -21.25 11.07
C SER A 780 7.93 -20.18 10.92
N ILE A 781 8.18 -18.94 11.38
CA ILE A 781 7.29 -17.79 11.16
C ILE A 781 7.25 -17.42 9.67
N VAL A 782 8.41 -17.32 9.00
CA VAL A 782 8.50 -17.01 7.56
C VAL A 782 7.80 -18.07 6.72
N ALA A 783 8.05 -19.36 6.98
CA ALA A 783 7.38 -20.48 6.30
C ALA A 783 5.86 -20.41 6.49
N SER A 784 5.39 -20.30 7.74
CA SER A 784 3.97 -20.24 8.06
C SER A 784 3.28 -19.01 7.44
N ARG A 785 3.97 -17.87 7.36
CA ARG A 785 3.47 -16.66 6.69
C ARG A 785 3.36 -16.84 5.17
N ARG A 786 4.37 -17.44 4.52
CA ARG A 786 4.34 -17.73 3.07
C ARG A 786 3.18 -18.66 2.74
N ASP A 787 3.01 -19.76 3.49
CA ASP A 787 1.90 -20.69 3.29
C ASP A 787 0.52 -20.10 3.62
N LEU A 788 0.42 -19.24 4.65
CA LEU A 788 -0.82 -18.52 4.93
C LEU A 788 -1.20 -17.62 3.74
N LEU A 789 -0.26 -16.83 3.23
CA LEU A 789 -0.47 -15.99 2.06
C LEU A 789 -0.86 -16.85 0.83
N ARG A 790 -0.20 -17.99 0.62
CA ARG A 790 -0.52 -18.94 -0.46
C ARG A 790 -1.95 -19.45 -0.42
N LEU A 791 -2.49 -19.74 0.77
CA LEU A 791 -3.90 -20.16 0.92
C LEU A 791 -4.88 -18.99 0.80
N VAL A 792 -4.51 -17.81 1.30
CA VAL A 792 -5.33 -16.59 1.21
C VAL A 792 -5.50 -16.11 -0.23
N LEU A 793 -4.44 -16.18 -1.04
CA LEU A 793 -4.44 -15.78 -2.44
C LEU A 793 -5.04 -16.82 -3.40
N LYS A 794 -5.28 -18.05 -2.94
CA LYS A 794 -5.84 -19.11 -3.77
C LYS A 794 -7.36 -18.94 -3.94
N GLU A 795 -7.80 -18.59 -5.14
CA GLU A 795 -9.23 -18.45 -5.45
C GLU A 795 -9.94 -19.79 -5.76
N GLY A 796 -11.28 -19.73 -5.84
CA GLY A 796 -12.12 -20.86 -6.25
C GLY A 796 -12.24 -22.02 -5.25
N THR A 797 -11.95 -21.79 -3.97
CA THR A 797 -12.03 -22.81 -2.91
C THR A 797 -13.31 -22.68 -2.06
N VAL A 798 -13.43 -23.45 -0.96
CA VAL A 798 -14.66 -23.47 -0.15
C VAL A 798 -14.74 -22.36 0.90
N VAL A 799 -13.61 -21.73 1.26
CA VAL A 799 -13.58 -20.57 2.17
C VAL A 799 -13.57 -19.30 1.33
N PRO A 800 -14.58 -18.40 1.42
CA PRO A 800 -14.61 -17.17 0.63
C PRO A 800 -13.39 -16.28 0.89
N ARG A 801 -12.84 -15.66 -0.16
CA ARG A 801 -11.65 -14.79 -0.12
C ARG A 801 -11.67 -13.77 1.02
N ALA A 802 -12.78 -13.04 1.18
CA ALA A 802 -12.96 -12.06 2.26
C ALA A 802 -12.83 -12.65 3.69
N CYS A 803 -13.17 -13.93 3.87
CA CYS A 803 -12.96 -14.64 5.13
C CYS A 803 -11.48 -15.02 5.31
N LYS A 804 -10.80 -15.50 4.25
CA LYS A 804 -9.37 -15.82 4.30
C LYS A 804 -8.53 -14.60 4.68
N GLU A 805 -8.88 -13.43 4.14
CA GLU A 805 -8.18 -12.18 4.44
C GLU A 805 -8.21 -11.78 5.92
N LEU A 806 -9.18 -12.23 6.72
CA LEU A 806 -9.17 -11.98 8.17
C LEU A 806 -7.99 -12.67 8.87
N PHE A 807 -7.61 -13.86 8.41
CA PHE A 807 -6.44 -14.58 8.91
C PHE A 807 -5.14 -13.86 8.51
N TRP A 808 -5.07 -13.35 7.28
CA TRP A 808 -3.94 -12.53 6.83
C TRP A 808 -3.83 -11.21 7.61
N LYS A 809 -4.95 -10.49 7.79
CA LYS A 809 -5.03 -9.24 8.56
C LYS A 809 -4.59 -9.46 10.01
N MET A 810 -5.00 -10.57 10.65
CA MET A 810 -4.50 -10.95 11.97
C MET A 810 -2.99 -11.24 11.97
N CYS A 811 -2.46 -11.96 10.97
CA CYS A 811 -1.01 -12.17 10.84
C CYS A 811 -0.24 -10.83 10.72
N LYS A 812 -0.77 -9.84 9.98
CA LYS A 812 -0.21 -8.48 9.92
C LYS A 812 -0.26 -7.74 11.25
N ILE A 813 -1.36 -7.83 11.99
CA ILE A 813 -1.52 -7.25 13.35
C ILE A 813 -0.44 -7.80 14.28
N LEU A 814 -0.23 -9.11 14.27
CA LEU A 814 0.75 -9.79 15.10
C LEU A 814 2.18 -9.39 14.70
N HIS A 815 2.48 -9.34 13.40
CA HIS A 815 3.76 -8.85 12.91
C HIS A 815 4.06 -7.38 13.26
N LEU A 816 3.04 -6.51 13.39
CA LEU A 816 3.21 -5.15 13.93
C LEU A 816 3.43 -5.17 15.44
N PHE A 817 2.56 -5.87 16.18
CA PHE A 817 2.56 -5.89 17.66
C PHE A 817 3.86 -6.48 18.22
N TYR A 818 4.48 -7.43 17.52
CA TYR A 818 5.70 -8.13 17.93
C TYR A 818 6.92 -7.80 17.04
N PHE A 819 6.92 -6.65 16.37
CA PHE A 819 7.94 -6.32 15.36
C PHE A 819 9.37 -6.18 15.94
N ARG A 820 9.51 -5.63 17.15
CA ARG A 820 10.80 -5.32 17.80
C ARG A 820 10.80 -5.47 19.33
N THR A 821 9.63 -5.60 19.91
CA THR A 821 9.29 -5.54 21.34
C THR A 821 8.01 -6.35 21.51
N ASP A 822 7.64 -6.74 22.73
CA ASP A 822 6.24 -7.07 23.00
C ASP A 822 5.42 -5.78 23.11
N GLY A 823 4.93 -5.33 21.97
CA GLY A 823 4.09 -4.16 21.83
C GLY A 823 2.64 -4.39 22.25
N PHE A 824 2.17 -5.64 22.34
CA PHE A 824 0.82 -5.92 22.85
C PHE A 824 0.76 -5.78 24.37
N SER A 825 1.70 -6.38 25.10
CA SER A 825 1.78 -6.26 26.57
C SER A 825 2.19 -4.86 27.00
N SER A 826 3.07 -4.18 26.27
CA SER A 826 3.47 -2.80 26.59
C SER A 826 2.28 -1.82 26.59
N PRO A 827 2.16 -0.91 27.58
CA PRO A 827 1.13 0.14 27.59
C PRO A 827 1.48 1.35 26.70
N LYS A 828 2.55 1.30 25.89
CA LYS A 828 3.04 2.45 25.11
C LYS A 828 3.32 2.18 23.63
N GLU A 829 3.84 1.01 23.26
CA GLU A 829 4.37 0.78 21.89
C GLU A 829 3.33 1.04 20.80
N MET A 830 2.11 0.51 20.96
CA MET A 830 1.02 0.68 19.98
C MET A 830 0.21 1.97 20.18
N ALA A 831 0.52 2.81 21.18
CA ALA A 831 -0.25 4.02 21.46
C ALA A 831 -0.20 5.03 20.30
N SER A 832 0.94 5.16 19.62
CA SER A 832 1.09 5.99 18.42
C SER A 832 0.16 5.52 17.28
N ALA A 833 0.04 4.21 17.07
CA ALA A 833 -0.87 3.63 16.07
C ALA A 833 -2.35 3.84 16.45
N VAL A 834 -2.70 3.70 17.74
CA VAL A 834 -4.05 4.05 18.27
C VAL A 834 -4.39 5.51 17.96
N TYR A 835 -3.47 6.45 18.23
CA TYR A 835 -3.69 7.86 17.90
C TYR A 835 -3.79 8.09 16.39
N ALA A 836 -2.87 7.55 15.59
CA ALA A 836 -2.82 7.74 14.15
C ALA A 836 -4.10 7.26 13.42
N VAL A 837 -4.66 6.10 13.78
CA VAL A 837 -5.87 5.56 13.13
C VAL A 837 -7.15 6.25 13.62
N ILE A 838 -7.30 6.42 14.93
CA ILE A 838 -8.62 6.75 15.53
C ILE A 838 -8.77 8.25 15.84
N ASN A 839 -7.69 8.93 16.22
CA ASN A 839 -7.77 10.25 16.86
C ASN A 839 -7.13 11.39 16.06
N GLU A 840 -6.09 11.11 15.27
CA GLU A 840 -5.37 12.13 14.52
C GLU A 840 -5.94 12.32 13.10
N PRO A 841 -6.46 13.52 12.77
CA PRO A 841 -6.87 13.84 11.42
C PRO A 841 -5.68 13.88 10.45
N LEU A 842 -5.98 13.93 9.16
CA LEU A 842 -4.96 13.96 8.11
C LEU A 842 -4.14 15.26 8.12
N ARG A 843 -2.82 15.10 8.11
CA ARG A 843 -1.81 16.18 8.07
C ARG A 843 -1.37 16.44 6.62
N LEU A 844 -2.28 17.02 5.82
CA LEU A 844 -1.99 17.35 4.42
C LEU A 844 -0.94 18.46 4.31
N SER A 845 -0.01 18.32 3.36
CA SER A 845 0.86 19.40 2.91
C SER A 845 0.06 20.47 2.14
N SER A 846 0.35 21.74 2.41
CA SER A 846 -0.27 22.92 1.80
C SER A 846 0.54 23.46 0.62
#